data_AF-A0A0Q5WLM4-F1
#
_entry.id   AF-A0A0Q5WLM4-F1
#
_cell.length_a   1.000
_cell.length_b   1.000
_cell.length_c   1.000
_cell.angle_alpha   90.00
_cell.angle_beta   90.00
_cell.angle_gamma   90.00
#
_symmetry.space_group_name_H-M   'P 1'
#
loop_
_entity.id
_entity.type
_entity.pdbx_description
1 polymer ?
#
loop_
_entity_poly.entity_id
_entity_poly.type
_entity_poly.pdbx_seq_one_letter_code
_entity_poly.pdbx_strand_id
1 'polypeptide(L)'
;MIRDERFYSHSYATPDQRILWEHTLRRTTTLYPIARRDPIFTPLFVAMGLTGTIAGTTITTASIASAIATTALTFGLQMLMVPKPPKPEDGKAPKTQAIPYRAWCVGTNRMAGAYMLWESLGNNLVAIQAIAGHPVSAYKRFWLHDDVVELADLDALGQRKPSGDPYRDNVYIFRRLGSESAAALPYQSIIDRYAAKPASERLWTSQHLGFGQASVAMLARAAKAKDQQSRFPYGVPNLTAEVDGAKCWDFRNPAQSPTDPATWTFTKNSALILAWHLCFSEFGERLDYTKALLPTLDFWKEEADICDEAVPLFGGGTEKRYECNGWDTAENSPKAGLNAILATCDGHLVVRGDGARILTVGKFRESRCVTLTDADIIGHSIQYDVLFEDEINRLVPKFTYPEVDYATADTDYFEDIPAQLNAGRVLSEEAEYTWVQQWRQARRLGKREWLRIQQKVNGSIDVWNSGINAVYSRWVRLATPIRLPRLNGKIIENRRAVVALTKGGFSMDIKAHPDGIDVWDPATDEGKQPPVPPRQSKDNIPTPVINLVQSKANGSSVYIRVDIIDPADESLTPTVRYRLSDDGTGNPGEWVEQEYPDAVPAGGFTKMNTNVVPSNKLLDIQVAFMTSKKTGTWSLVAQVTSTVDSTAPAVAEALSWASPTFSARAANTTASQGRTAYLTFKIGTTAQTFAAATLINKLAAAPGDVRYVQPTPVAAATRRLWVQPENGSGVVGPTAFLDVTFP
;
A
#
# COMPACT_ATOMS: atom_id res chain seq x y z
N MET A 1 54.54 7.27 55.84
CA MET A 1 54.21 6.48 54.63
C MET A 1 54.19 7.46 53.47
N ILE A 2 55.29 7.51 52.72
CA ILE A 2 55.54 8.46 51.64
C ILE A 2 54.62 8.10 50.48
N ARG A 3 53.70 8.99 50.11
CA ARG A 3 52.89 8.86 48.89
C ARG A 3 53.67 9.50 47.74
N ASP A 4 53.99 8.67 46.76
CA ASP A 4 54.78 8.98 45.58
C ASP A 4 54.05 10.00 44.69
N GLU A 5 54.63 11.19 44.51
CA GLU A 5 54.05 12.29 43.71
C GLU A 5 54.26 12.12 42.19
N ARG A 6 54.86 11.00 41.76
CA ARG A 6 55.20 10.76 40.35
C ARG A 6 54.04 10.42 39.42
N PHE A 7 52.82 10.23 39.94
CA PHE A 7 51.62 9.93 39.13
C PHE A 7 50.73 11.13 38.81
N TYR A 8 51.08 12.36 39.25
CA TYR A 8 50.23 13.55 39.10
C TYR A 8 50.85 14.73 38.34
N SER A 9 51.95 14.54 37.61
CA SER A 9 52.50 15.62 36.76
C SER A 9 52.02 15.49 35.32
N HIS A 10 51.09 16.35 34.90
CA HIS A 10 51.02 16.76 33.49
C HIS A 10 52.29 17.57 33.21
N SER A 11 53.07 17.19 32.19
CA SER A 11 54.26 17.95 31.81
C SER A 11 53.82 19.29 31.21
N TYR A 12 54.02 20.39 31.94
CA TYR A 12 53.91 21.73 31.37
C TYR A 12 55.00 21.86 30.29
N ALA A 13 54.60 22.09 29.05
CA ALA A 13 55.50 22.09 27.91
C ALA A 13 56.41 23.33 27.89
N THR A 14 56.02 24.43 28.56
CA THR A 14 56.81 25.65 28.64
C THR A 14 56.72 26.32 30.02
N PRO A 15 57.76 27.06 30.45
CA PRO A 15 57.75 27.84 31.70
C PRO A 15 56.58 28.84 31.80
N ASP A 16 56.13 29.38 30.67
CA ASP A 16 55.06 30.39 30.61
C ASP A 16 53.69 29.82 31.01
N GLN A 17 53.42 28.55 30.71
CA GLN A 17 52.19 27.86 31.10
C GLN A 17 52.08 27.73 32.63
N ARG A 18 53.21 27.53 33.31
CA ARG A 18 53.27 27.45 34.77
C ARG A 18 53.03 28.82 35.42
N ILE A 19 53.62 29.86 34.85
CA ILE A 19 53.47 31.24 35.35
C ILE A 19 52.02 31.71 35.18
N LEU A 20 51.38 31.43 34.04
CA LEU A 20 49.97 31.75 33.80
C LEU A 20 49.05 31.04 34.80
N TRP A 21 49.27 29.76 35.07
CA TRP A 21 48.49 28.99 36.05
C TRP A 21 48.64 29.55 37.47
N GLU A 22 49.87 29.89 37.88
CA GLU A 22 50.16 30.41 39.22
C GLU A 22 49.70 31.88 39.41
N HIS A 23 49.73 32.71 38.37
CA HIS A 23 49.35 34.13 38.46
C HIS A 23 47.86 34.42 38.21
N THR A 24 47.18 33.67 37.35
CA THR A 24 45.78 34.01 36.97
C THR A 24 44.72 33.32 37.83
N LEU A 25 45.00 32.12 38.35
CA LEU A 25 44.00 31.29 39.03
C LEU A 25 44.17 31.20 40.55
N ARG A 26 45.38 31.43 41.09
CA ARG A 26 45.61 31.38 42.56
C ARG A 26 45.49 32.72 43.27
N ARG A 27 45.52 33.85 42.55
CA ARG A 27 45.57 35.20 43.14
C ARG A 27 44.33 36.07 42.85
N THR A 28 43.30 35.52 42.23
CA THR A 28 42.03 36.22 41.98
C THR A 28 41.02 35.91 43.08
N THR A 29 40.30 36.92 43.55
CA THR A 29 39.32 36.86 44.67
C THR A 29 37.99 36.21 44.27
N THR A 30 37.95 35.44 43.19
CA THR A 30 36.76 34.72 42.74
C THR A 30 36.59 33.44 43.57
N LEU A 31 35.60 33.46 44.47
CA LEU A 31 35.11 32.29 45.19
C LEU A 31 34.58 31.25 44.19
N TYR A 32 35.44 30.35 43.71
CA TYR A 32 35.04 29.09 43.10
C TYR A 32 35.11 27.97 44.15
N PRO A 33 34.05 27.16 44.33
CA PRO A 33 34.20 25.92 45.07
C PRO A 33 35.09 24.94 44.28
N ILE A 34 35.99 24.30 45.01
CA ILE A 34 36.94 23.28 44.54
C ILE A 34 36.22 22.18 43.73
N ALA A 35 36.62 22.05 42.46
CA ALA A 35 36.56 20.89 41.59
C ALA A 35 35.35 19.93 41.72
N ARG A 36 34.23 20.25 41.06
CA ARG A 36 33.43 19.23 40.37
C ARG A 36 34.08 19.02 39.01
N ARG A 37 34.69 17.85 38.79
CA ARG A 37 35.07 17.40 37.44
C ARG A 37 33.76 17.12 36.69
N ASP A 38 33.30 18.12 35.94
CA ASP A 38 32.17 18.01 35.01
C ASP A 38 32.72 17.65 33.62
N PRO A 39 32.25 16.59 32.95
CA PRO A 39 32.73 16.18 31.62
C PRO A 39 32.50 17.23 30.51
N ILE A 40 31.83 18.35 30.81
CA ILE A 40 31.46 19.40 29.86
C ILE A 40 32.52 20.53 29.76
N PHE A 41 33.32 20.79 30.79
CA PHE A 41 34.13 22.03 30.89
C PHE A 41 35.51 21.97 30.23
N THR A 42 36.13 20.78 30.16
CA THR A 42 37.53 20.62 29.68
C THR A 42 37.76 20.76 28.15
N PRO A 43 36.81 20.41 27.24
CA PRO A 43 37.07 20.50 25.80
C PRO A 43 36.96 21.92 25.21
N LEU A 44 36.28 22.86 25.88
CA LEU A 44 36.03 24.21 25.34
C LEU A 44 37.32 25.03 25.14
N PHE A 45 38.31 24.88 26.03
CA PHE A 45 39.55 25.65 25.99
C PHE A 45 40.59 25.12 24.99
N VAL A 46 40.42 23.91 24.46
CA VAL A 46 41.35 23.32 23.47
C VAL A 46 40.95 23.71 22.04
N ALA A 47 39.68 24.01 21.78
CA ALA A 47 39.17 24.31 20.44
C ALA A 47 39.38 25.77 19.99
N MET A 48 39.64 26.70 20.92
CA MET A 48 39.89 28.11 20.60
C MET A 48 41.37 28.37 20.29
N GLY A 49 41.85 27.81 19.18
CA GLY A 49 43.06 28.25 18.52
C GLY A 49 42.83 29.61 17.86
N LEU A 50 43.33 30.68 18.47
CA LEU A 50 43.36 32.03 17.91
C LEU A 50 44.22 32.05 16.63
N THR A 51 43.61 31.93 15.45
CA THR A 51 44.21 32.37 14.18
C THR A 51 43.46 33.58 13.67
N GLY A 52 44.08 34.75 13.82
CA GLY A 52 43.54 36.02 13.38
C GLY A 52 43.77 36.30 11.90
N THR A 53 42.80 36.97 11.28
CA THR A 53 42.99 38.08 10.34
C THR A 53 41.64 38.79 10.19
N ILE A 54 41.57 40.05 10.64
CA ILE A 54 40.44 40.97 10.42
C ILE A 54 40.81 41.81 9.20
N ALA A 55 40.09 41.64 8.09
CA ALA A 55 40.12 42.56 6.96
C ALA A 55 38.68 42.84 6.52
N GLY A 56 38.30 44.11 6.59
CA GLY A 56 36.93 44.58 6.57
C GLY A 56 36.22 44.43 5.24
N THR A 57 34.96 44.02 5.32
CA THR A 57 33.88 44.46 4.43
C THR A 57 32.60 44.57 5.27
N THR A 58 31.78 45.54 4.94
CA THR A 58 30.52 45.93 5.58
C THR A 58 29.60 44.74 5.82
N ILE A 59 29.39 44.39 7.09
CA ILE A 59 28.46 43.34 7.54
C ILE A 59 27.05 43.95 7.54
N THR A 60 26.29 43.70 6.48
CA THR A 60 24.82 43.61 6.63
C THR A 60 24.53 42.50 7.64
N THR A 61 23.65 42.78 8.59
CA THR A 61 23.29 41.96 9.75
C THR A 61 22.72 40.58 9.38
N ALA A 62 23.59 39.69 8.89
CA ALA A 62 23.48 38.25 9.02
C ALA A 62 24.48 37.88 10.11
N SER A 63 24.03 37.85 11.36
CA SER A 63 24.80 37.16 12.41
C SER A 63 25.16 35.79 11.86
N ILE A 64 26.44 35.42 11.89
CA ILE A 64 26.92 34.05 11.68
C ILE A 64 26.23 33.21 12.77
N ALA A 65 25.02 32.75 12.50
CA ALA A 65 24.15 32.10 13.48
C ALA A 65 24.49 30.62 13.49
N SER A 66 25.55 30.24 14.21
CA SER A 66 25.75 28.86 14.63
C SER A 66 24.69 28.52 15.70
N ALA A 67 23.51 28.09 15.25
CA ALA A 67 22.49 27.57 16.16
C ALA A 67 23.05 26.35 16.90
N ILE A 68 23.07 26.41 18.22
CA ILE A 68 23.59 25.37 19.11
C ILE A 68 22.51 24.33 19.42
N ALA A 69 21.27 24.79 19.56
CA ALA A 69 20.12 23.98 19.88
C ALA A 69 19.02 24.23 18.85
N THR A 70 18.45 23.14 18.32
CA THR A 70 17.31 23.18 17.41
C THR A 70 16.25 22.21 17.89
N THR A 71 15.05 22.72 18.13
CA THR A 71 13.86 21.88 18.31
C THR A 71 13.14 21.71 16.98
N ALA A 72 12.42 20.61 16.79
CA ALA A 72 11.39 20.56 15.75
C ALA A 72 10.45 21.77 15.92
N LEU A 73 10.44 22.64 14.91
CA LEU A 73 9.48 23.73 14.79
C LEU A 73 8.26 23.13 14.09
N THR A 74 7.10 23.19 14.73
CA THR A 74 5.82 22.69 14.18
C THR A 74 4.75 23.79 14.07
N PHE A 75 5.08 25.07 14.31
CA PHE A 75 4.12 26.19 14.37
C PHE A 75 4.56 27.44 13.62
N GLY A 76 3.57 28.09 12.98
CA GLY A 76 3.40 29.54 12.78
C GLY A 76 4.55 30.36 12.18
N LEU A 77 4.31 31.02 11.03
CA LEU A 77 5.15 31.98 10.26
C LEU A 77 6.60 31.58 9.92
N GLN A 78 7.35 30.94 10.82
CA GLN A 78 8.70 30.42 10.59
C GLN A 78 8.71 29.11 9.81
N MET A 79 7.61 28.33 9.82
CA MET A 79 7.44 27.14 8.97
C MET A 79 7.42 27.47 7.48
N LEU A 80 7.13 28.72 7.09
CA LEU A 80 7.04 29.11 5.67
C LEU A 80 8.41 29.14 4.96
N MET A 81 9.50 29.31 5.72
CA MET A 81 10.86 29.46 5.19
C MET A 81 11.73 28.21 5.36
N VAL A 82 11.21 27.14 5.98
CA VAL A 82 11.94 25.88 6.18
C VAL A 82 11.58 24.92 5.04
N PRO A 83 12.56 24.38 4.30
CA PRO A 83 12.31 23.35 3.29
C PRO A 83 11.55 22.18 3.93
N LYS A 84 10.38 21.86 3.40
CA LYS A 84 9.55 20.75 3.87
C LYS A 84 9.85 19.50 3.05
N PRO A 85 9.88 18.30 3.65
CA PRO A 85 9.89 17.07 2.87
C PRO A 85 8.64 17.00 1.98
N PRO A 86 8.68 16.23 0.88
CA PRO A 86 7.54 16.05 -0.01
C PRO A 86 6.34 15.49 0.75
N LYS A 87 5.14 15.75 0.21
CA LYS A 87 3.93 15.19 0.81
C LYS A 87 3.89 13.68 0.56
N PRO A 88 3.29 12.90 1.47
CA PRO A 88 3.18 11.44 1.29
C PRO A 88 2.55 11.04 -0.06
N GLU A 89 1.58 11.81 -0.55
CA GLU A 89 0.89 11.58 -1.83
C GLU A 89 1.81 11.73 -3.04
N ASP A 90 2.83 12.60 -2.96
CA ASP A 90 3.79 12.82 -4.04
C ASP A 90 4.61 11.56 -4.33
N GLY A 91 4.69 10.65 -3.36
CA GLY A 91 5.37 9.37 -3.46
C GLY A 91 4.51 8.29 -4.12
N LYS A 92 3.21 8.51 -4.35
CA LYS A 92 2.31 7.49 -4.91
C LYS A 92 2.27 7.46 -6.45
N ALA A 93 2.89 8.43 -7.11
CA ALA A 93 2.92 8.51 -8.56
C ALA A 93 4.36 8.45 -9.07
N PRO A 94 4.70 7.52 -9.98
CA PRO A 94 6.04 7.47 -10.54
C PRO A 94 6.27 8.70 -11.42
N LYS A 95 7.39 9.41 -11.21
CA LYS A 95 7.71 10.65 -11.93
C LYS A 95 8.41 10.35 -13.25
N THR A 96 7.81 10.79 -14.36
CA THR A 96 8.44 10.83 -15.70
C THR A 96 9.11 12.18 -15.90
N GLN A 97 10.23 12.41 -15.21
CA GLN A 97 11.05 13.62 -15.39
C GLN A 97 12.32 13.26 -16.16
N ALA A 98 12.81 14.18 -17.00
CA ALA A 98 14.02 13.95 -17.80
C ALA A 98 15.27 13.69 -16.94
N ILE A 99 15.33 14.29 -15.75
CA ILE A 99 16.38 14.06 -14.74
C ILE A 99 15.68 13.91 -13.38
N PRO A 100 15.36 12.68 -12.95
CA PRO A 100 14.67 12.48 -11.70
C PRO A 100 15.63 12.55 -10.50
N TYR A 101 15.13 13.05 -9.38
CA TYR A 101 15.88 13.09 -8.13
C TYR A 101 15.97 11.70 -7.49
N ARG A 102 17.09 11.42 -6.81
CA ARG A 102 17.21 10.26 -5.93
C ARG A 102 16.31 10.47 -4.71
N ALA A 103 15.50 9.48 -4.36
CA ALA A 103 14.72 9.48 -3.13
C ALA A 103 15.40 8.60 -2.07
N TRP A 104 15.10 8.85 -0.80
CA TRP A 104 15.52 8.02 0.33
C TRP A 104 14.37 7.87 1.31
N CYS A 105 14.37 6.78 2.08
CA CYS A 105 13.26 6.46 2.96
C CYS A 105 13.68 5.70 4.23
N VAL A 106 12.92 5.94 5.30
CA VAL A 106 13.10 5.36 6.63
C VAL A 106 11.76 4.89 7.18
N GLY A 107 11.76 3.84 8.01
CA GLY A 107 10.53 3.17 8.42
C GLY A 107 9.81 2.52 7.23
N THR A 108 8.49 2.37 7.30
CA THR A 108 7.68 1.75 6.23
C THR A 108 6.96 2.83 5.43
N ASN A 109 7.08 2.88 4.10
CA ASN A 109 6.38 3.86 3.26
C ASN A 109 5.89 3.25 1.95
N ARG A 110 4.77 3.76 1.41
CA ARG A 110 4.39 3.52 0.01
C ARG A 110 5.08 4.53 -0.90
N MET A 111 5.86 4.04 -1.85
CA MET A 111 6.63 4.87 -2.77
C MET A 111 6.60 4.31 -4.20
N ALA A 112 6.64 5.25 -5.14
CA ALA A 112 6.87 5.08 -6.56
C ALA A 112 8.27 5.64 -6.86
N GLY A 113 9.04 4.90 -7.65
CA GLY A 113 10.39 5.30 -7.97
C GLY A 113 10.46 6.18 -9.21
N ALA A 114 11.63 6.75 -9.41
CA ALA A 114 12.01 7.38 -10.67
C ALA A 114 12.22 6.32 -11.76
N TYR A 115 11.68 6.52 -12.96
CA TYR A 115 11.93 5.60 -14.07
C TYR A 115 13.40 5.65 -14.52
N MET A 116 14.08 4.51 -14.45
CA MET A 116 15.40 4.28 -15.06
C MET A 116 15.28 3.73 -16.48
N LEU A 117 14.19 2.99 -16.76
CA LEU A 117 13.87 2.45 -18.07
C LEU A 117 12.35 2.47 -18.23
N TRP A 118 11.88 2.96 -19.36
CA TRP A 118 10.48 2.92 -19.76
C TRP A 118 10.41 2.71 -21.26
N GLU A 119 10.39 1.45 -21.67
CA GLU A 119 10.51 1.11 -23.09
C GLU A 119 9.67 -0.10 -23.49
N SER A 120 9.21 -0.09 -24.74
CA SER A 120 8.52 -1.23 -25.32
C SER A 120 9.53 -2.23 -25.89
N LEU A 121 9.40 -3.50 -25.48
CA LEU A 121 10.18 -4.62 -25.98
C LEU A 121 9.25 -5.67 -26.59
N GLY A 122 8.98 -5.51 -27.89
CA GLY A 122 8.01 -6.33 -28.61
C GLY A 122 6.60 -6.11 -28.07
N ASN A 123 5.97 -7.15 -27.54
CA ASN A 123 4.64 -7.09 -26.94
C ASN A 123 4.64 -6.78 -25.43
N ASN A 124 5.80 -6.52 -24.81
CA ASN A 124 5.90 -6.22 -23.38
C ASN A 124 6.39 -4.79 -23.19
N LEU A 125 5.76 -4.04 -22.31
CA LEU A 125 6.32 -2.83 -21.73
C LEU A 125 7.26 -3.21 -20.59
N VAL A 126 8.48 -2.70 -20.63
CA VAL A 126 9.48 -2.84 -19.57
C VAL A 126 9.60 -1.52 -18.84
N ALA A 127 9.26 -1.51 -17.56
CA ALA A 127 9.34 -0.35 -16.70
C ALA A 127 10.23 -0.68 -15.49
N ILE A 128 11.33 0.04 -15.31
CA ILE A 128 12.23 -0.14 -14.17
C ILE A 128 12.29 1.18 -13.40
N GLN A 129 12.02 1.11 -12.11
CA GLN A 129 11.98 2.25 -11.21
C GLN A 129 13.03 2.14 -10.10
N ALA A 130 13.75 3.23 -9.82
CA ALA A 130 14.60 3.38 -8.65
C ALA A 130 13.77 3.93 -7.48
N ILE A 131 13.55 3.12 -6.45
CA ILE A 131 12.69 3.46 -5.30
C ILE A 131 13.47 4.27 -4.26
N ALA A 132 14.66 3.81 -3.90
CA ALA A 132 15.52 4.49 -2.93
C ALA A 132 16.98 4.44 -3.36
N GLY A 133 17.70 5.54 -3.13
CA GLY A 133 19.13 5.69 -3.43
C GLY A 133 20.06 4.99 -2.43
N HIS A 134 19.52 4.15 -1.55
CA HIS A 134 20.24 3.33 -0.59
C HIS A 134 19.59 1.93 -0.50
N PRO A 135 20.25 0.94 0.11
CA PRO A 135 19.65 -0.37 0.34
C PRO A 135 18.40 -0.27 1.23
N VAL A 136 17.37 -1.05 0.91
CA VAL A 136 16.13 -1.15 1.69
C VAL A 136 16.03 -2.51 2.35
N SER A 137 15.33 -2.59 3.47
CA SER A 137 15.19 -3.84 4.23
C SER A 137 14.32 -4.86 3.48
N ALA A 138 13.13 -4.46 3.06
CA ALA A 138 12.17 -5.36 2.43
C ALA A 138 11.10 -4.61 1.61
N TYR A 139 10.55 -5.28 0.60
CA TYR A 139 9.29 -4.88 -0.03
C TYR A 139 8.15 -5.71 0.54
N LYS A 140 7.09 -5.07 1.02
CA LYS A 140 5.94 -5.72 1.66
C LYS A 140 4.81 -5.95 0.67
N ARG A 141 4.20 -4.86 0.19
CA ARG A 141 3.02 -4.87 -0.69
C ARG A 141 3.30 -4.11 -1.97
N PHE A 142 2.54 -4.40 -3.02
CA PHE A 142 2.62 -3.74 -4.32
C PHE A 142 1.23 -3.28 -4.73
N TRP A 143 1.16 -2.14 -5.42
CA TRP A 143 -0.06 -1.63 -6.04
C TRP A 143 0.19 -1.41 -7.52
N LEU A 144 -0.84 -1.68 -8.31
CA LEU A 144 -0.95 -1.25 -9.70
C LEU A 144 -2.06 -0.20 -9.76
N HIS A 145 -1.68 1.05 -9.98
CA HIS A 145 -2.51 2.22 -9.67
C HIS A 145 -2.91 2.21 -8.20
N ASP A 146 -4.20 2.01 -7.91
CA ASP A 146 -4.76 1.93 -6.55
C ASP A 146 -5.18 0.51 -6.15
N ASP A 147 -5.07 -0.45 -7.07
CA ASP A 147 -5.40 -1.85 -6.80
C ASP A 147 -4.20 -2.54 -6.11
N VAL A 148 -4.41 -3.02 -4.89
CA VAL A 148 -3.41 -3.85 -4.17
C VAL A 148 -3.27 -5.18 -4.90
N VAL A 149 -2.03 -5.56 -5.19
CA VAL A 149 -1.73 -6.81 -5.86
C VAL A 149 -1.09 -7.79 -4.90
N GLU A 150 -1.78 -8.91 -4.68
CA GLU A 150 -1.20 -10.08 -4.04
C GLU A 150 -0.34 -10.84 -5.05
N LEU A 151 0.95 -10.96 -4.74
CA LEU A 151 1.90 -11.67 -5.57
C LEU A 151 1.83 -13.16 -5.27
N ALA A 152 1.51 -13.96 -6.29
CA ALA A 152 1.63 -15.41 -6.25
C ALA A 152 3.08 -15.85 -6.05
N ASP A 153 3.27 -17.12 -5.70
CA ASP A 153 4.58 -17.77 -5.58
C ASP A 153 5.45 -17.54 -6.83
N LEU A 154 6.76 -17.54 -6.61
CA LEU A 154 7.76 -17.42 -7.67
C LEU A 154 7.48 -18.48 -8.75
N ASP A 155 7.29 -18.03 -9.99
CA ASP A 155 7.25 -18.97 -11.11
C ASP A 155 8.66 -19.55 -11.40
N ALA A 156 8.73 -20.52 -12.32
CA ALA A 156 9.97 -21.20 -12.70
C ALA A 156 11.08 -20.26 -13.25
N LEU A 157 10.75 -18.98 -13.52
CA LEU A 157 11.66 -17.94 -13.99
C LEU A 157 11.98 -16.90 -12.90
N GLY A 158 11.61 -17.16 -11.65
CA GLY A 158 11.82 -16.26 -10.51
C GLY A 158 10.96 -15.00 -10.54
N GLN A 159 9.83 -15.03 -11.26
CA GLN A 159 8.94 -13.89 -11.45
C GLN A 159 7.77 -13.96 -10.48
N ARG A 160 7.37 -12.82 -9.92
CA ARG A 160 6.16 -12.73 -9.11
C ARG A 160 5.01 -12.21 -9.97
N LYS A 161 3.89 -12.93 -9.96
CA LYS A 161 2.69 -12.60 -10.75
C LYS A 161 1.57 -12.10 -9.84
N PRO A 162 0.76 -11.12 -10.27
CA PRO A 162 -0.54 -10.85 -9.68
C PRO A 162 -1.40 -12.13 -9.68
N SER A 163 -1.91 -12.51 -8.52
CA SER A 163 -2.76 -13.70 -8.36
C SER A 163 -4.22 -13.48 -8.79
N GLY A 164 -4.67 -12.22 -8.90
CA GLY A 164 -6.05 -11.84 -9.25
C GLY A 164 -6.22 -11.14 -10.60
N ASP A 165 -7.44 -11.21 -11.14
CA ASP A 165 -7.88 -10.35 -12.24
C ASP A 165 -7.91 -8.88 -11.78
N PRO A 166 -7.72 -7.89 -12.68
CA PRO A 166 -7.61 -7.99 -14.14
C PRO A 166 -6.19 -8.30 -14.65
N TYR A 167 -5.17 -8.19 -13.80
CA TYR A 167 -3.75 -8.20 -14.19
C TYR A 167 -3.11 -9.59 -14.32
N ARG A 168 -3.86 -10.64 -13.98
CA ARG A 168 -3.44 -12.05 -14.02
C ARG A 168 -2.75 -12.39 -15.36
N ASP A 169 -1.58 -13.02 -15.26
CA ASP A 169 -0.70 -13.47 -16.37
C ASP A 169 -0.15 -12.40 -17.34
N ASN A 170 -0.57 -11.14 -17.21
CA ASN A 170 -0.13 -10.04 -18.06
C ASN A 170 0.91 -9.13 -17.40
N VAL A 171 0.97 -9.07 -16.07
CA VAL A 171 1.95 -8.25 -15.36
C VAL A 171 2.91 -9.14 -14.56
N TYR A 172 4.19 -8.80 -14.56
CA TYR A 172 5.23 -9.44 -13.76
C TYR A 172 5.99 -8.38 -12.99
N ILE A 173 6.21 -8.60 -11.70
CA ILE A 173 6.91 -7.66 -10.82
C ILE A 173 8.20 -8.31 -10.31
N PHE A 174 9.28 -7.55 -10.37
CA PHE A 174 10.60 -7.91 -9.88
C PHE A 174 11.06 -6.86 -8.88
N ARG A 175 11.83 -7.28 -7.88
CA ARG A 175 12.31 -6.38 -6.82
C ARG A 175 13.79 -6.62 -6.53
N ARG A 176 14.50 -5.55 -6.19
CA ARG A 176 15.89 -5.58 -5.74
C ARG A 176 16.04 -4.69 -4.52
N LEU A 177 16.65 -5.23 -3.47
CA LEU A 177 16.86 -4.55 -2.19
C LEU A 177 18.01 -3.53 -2.23
N GLY A 178 18.79 -3.49 -3.33
CA GLY A 178 19.89 -2.53 -3.48
C GLY A 178 21.19 -2.95 -2.81
N SER A 179 21.56 -4.23 -2.84
CA SER A 179 22.84 -4.71 -2.29
C SER A 179 24.03 -3.89 -2.82
N GLU A 180 24.95 -3.54 -1.92
CA GLU A 180 26.22 -2.88 -2.24
C GLU A 180 27.30 -3.87 -2.68
N SER A 181 27.04 -5.18 -2.59
CA SER A 181 27.97 -6.22 -3.03
C SER A 181 27.96 -6.39 -4.56
N ALA A 182 29.12 -6.73 -5.14
CA ALA A 182 29.26 -7.17 -6.53
C ALA A 182 28.36 -8.37 -6.89
N ALA A 183 27.82 -9.09 -5.90
CA ALA A 183 26.81 -10.13 -6.06
C ALA A 183 25.37 -9.60 -6.28
N ALA A 184 25.19 -8.28 -6.47
CA ALA A 184 23.91 -7.70 -6.83
C ALA A 184 23.41 -8.32 -8.15
N LEU A 185 22.47 -9.26 -8.05
CA LEU A 185 21.94 -9.94 -9.22
C LEU A 185 21.17 -8.94 -10.10
N PRO A 186 21.48 -8.86 -11.40
CA PRO A 186 20.71 -8.06 -12.32
C PRO A 186 19.30 -8.64 -12.51
N TYR A 187 18.40 -7.88 -13.14
CA TYR A 187 17.13 -8.40 -13.62
C TYR A 187 17.35 -9.36 -14.81
N GLN A 188 17.77 -10.59 -14.52
CA GLN A 188 18.19 -11.56 -15.53
C GLN A 188 17.09 -11.81 -16.58
N SER A 189 15.84 -11.97 -16.14
CA SER A 189 14.69 -12.15 -17.03
C SER A 189 14.46 -11.00 -18.02
N ILE A 190 14.84 -9.77 -17.65
CA ILE A 190 14.75 -8.59 -18.52
C ILE A 190 15.95 -8.56 -19.47
N ILE A 191 17.14 -8.86 -18.97
CA ILE A 191 18.36 -8.95 -19.78
C ILE A 191 18.22 -10.01 -20.88
N ASP A 192 17.71 -11.19 -20.53
CA ASP A 192 17.52 -12.30 -21.48
C ASP A 192 16.57 -11.89 -22.62
N ARG A 193 15.57 -11.06 -22.33
CA ARG A 193 14.67 -10.51 -23.36
C ARG A 193 15.37 -9.50 -24.26
N TYR A 194 16.24 -8.66 -23.72
CA TYR A 194 17.07 -7.75 -24.52
C TYR A 194 18.18 -8.48 -25.28
N ALA A 195 18.59 -9.69 -24.86
CA ALA A 195 19.63 -10.47 -25.55
C ALA A 195 19.23 -10.84 -27.00
N ALA A 196 17.92 -10.96 -27.27
CA ALA A 196 17.38 -11.18 -28.61
C ALA A 196 17.55 -9.98 -29.56
N LYS A 197 17.88 -8.79 -29.04
CA LYS A 197 18.19 -7.60 -29.83
C LYS A 197 19.68 -7.54 -30.19
N PRO A 198 20.05 -6.93 -31.33
CA PRO A 198 21.44 -6.60 -31.66
C PRO A 198 22.09 -5.82 -30.52
N ALA A 199 23.39 -6.02 -30.30
CA ALA A 199 24.09 -5.41 -29.16
C ALA A 199 23.98 -3.87 -29.10
N SER A 200 23.92 -3.21 -30.27
CA SER A 200 23.73 -1.75 -30.39
C SER A 200 22.35 -1.24 -29.96
N GLU A 201 21.35 -2.12 -29.88
CA GLU A 201 19.96 -1.79 -29.52
C GLU A 201 19.59 -2.23 -28.09
N ARG A 202 20.55 -2.79 -27.33
CA ARG A 202 20.30 -3.26 -25.96
C ARG A 202 20.30 -2.09 -24.99
N LEU A 203 19.12 -1.55 -24.73
CA LEU A 203 18.91 -0.45 -23.77
C LEU A 203 19.13 -0.86 -22.31
N TRP A 204 18.99 -2.15 -21.99
CA TRP A 204 19.28 -2.69 -20.66
C TRP A 204 20.18 -3.92 -20.75
N THR A 205 21.19 -3.98 -19.90
CA THR A 205 22.27 -4.98 -19.93
C THR A 205 22.68 -5.40 -18.52
N SER A 206 23.53 -6.40 -18.39
CA SER A 206 24.11 -6.83 -17.11
C SER A 206 24.97 -5.76 -16.41
N GLN A 207 25.33 -4.68 -17.10
CA GLN A 207 26.04 -3.54 -16.51
C GLN A 207 25.10 -2.55 -15.81
N HIS A 208 23.80 -2.60 -16.09
CA HIS A 208 22.79 -1.72 -15.49
C HIS A 208 22.35 -2.26 -14.11
N LEU A 209 23.32 -2.32 -13.20
CA LEU A 209 23.14 -2.94 -11.88
C LEU A 209 22.53 -1.98 -10.85
N GLY A 210 22.68 -0.66 -10.96
CA GLY A 210 22.16 0.24 -9.93
C GLY A 210 22.69 -0.12 -8.53
N PHE A 211 24.02 -0.17 -8.40
CA PHE A 211 24.70 -0.52 -7.14
C PHE A 211 24.24 0.38 -5.98
N GLY A 212 23.96 -0.23 -4.83
CA GLY A 212 23.49 0.49 -3.64
C GLY A 212 22.08 1.07 -3.75
N GLN A 213 21.35 0.84 -4.85
CA GLN A 213 20.02 1.41 -5.07
C GLN A 213 18.93 0.34 -5.08
N ALA A 214 17.91 0.56 -4.26
CA ALA A 214 16.72 -0.26 -4.27
C ALA A 214 15.88 0.05 -5.51
N SER A 215 15.49 -0.99 -6.25
CA SER A 215 14.70 -0.84 -7.47
C SER A 215 13.60 -1.89 -7.56
N VAL A 216 12.58 -1.57 -8.35
CA VAL A 216 11.50 -2.49 -8.74
C VAL A 216 11.36 -2.42 -10.26
N ALA A 217 11.11 -3.56 -10.89
CA ALA A 217 10.80 -3.63 -12.30
C ALA A 217 9.44 -4.25 -12.53
N MET A 218 8.76 -3.81 -13.59
CA MET A 218 7.50 -4.32 -14.08
C MET A 218 7.65 -4.69 -15.55
N LEU A 219 7.14 -5.86 -15.90
CA LEU A 219 6.85 -6.24 -17.27
C LEU A 219 5.34 -6.31 -17.45
N ALA A 220 4.78 -5.51 -18.35
CA ALA A 220 3.36 -5.57 -18.70
C ALA A 220 3.21 -6.04 -20.16
N ARG A 221 2.63 -7.22 -20.36
CA ARG A 221 2.34 -7.79 -21.67
C ARG A 221 1.04 -7.20 -22.22
N ALA A 222 1.07 -6.70 -23.45
CA ALA A 222 -0.12 -6.26 -24.16
C ALA A 222 -1.12 -7.41 -24.31
N ALA A 223 -2.40 -7.13 -24.04
CA ALA A 223 -3.48 -8.06 -24.33
C ALA A 223 -3.96 -7.87 -25.79
N LYS A 224 -4.78 -8.79 -26.29
CA LYS A 224 -5.48 -8.59 -27.56
C LYS A 224 -6.36 -7.33 -27.45
N ALA A 225 -6.57 -6.62 -28.56
CA ALA A 225 -7.32 -5.35 -28.55
C ALA A 225 -8.70 -5.47 -27.87
N LYS A 226 -9.42 -6.58 -28.08
CA LYS A 226 -10.71 -6.87 -27.43
C LYS A 226 -10.59 -6.99 -25.90
N ASP A 227 -9.48 -7.52 -25.40
CA ASP A 227 -9.27 -7.81 -23.97
C ASP A 227 -8.45 -6.72 -23.26
N GLN A 228 -7.90 -5.76 -24.00
CA GLN A 228 -7.01 -4.71 -23.46
C GLN A 228 -7.72 -3.87 -22.41
N GLN A 229 -8.98 -3.49 -22.63
CA GLN A 229 -9.74 -2.68 -21.68
C GLN A 229 -10.20 -3.47 -20.46
N SER A 230 -10.36 -4.80 -20.58
CA SER A 230 -10.68 -5.69 -19.47
C SER A 230 -9.45 -5.98 -18.61
N ARG A 231 -8.28 -6.17 -19.23
CA ARG A 231 -7.00 -6.47 -18.55
C ARG A 231 -6.31 -5.23 -17.99
N PHE A 232 -6.45 -4.10 -18.67
CA PHE A 232 -5.84 -2.81 -18.33
C PHE A 232 -6.88 -1.68 -18.33
N PRO A 233 -7.85 -1.70 -17.40
CA PRO A 233 -8.97 -0.76 -17.41
C PRO A 233 -8.57 0.71 -17.17
N TYR A 234 -7.40 0.94 -16.57
CA TYR A 234 -6.83 2.26 -16.30
C TYR A 234 -5.64 2.59 -17.22
N GLY A 235 -5.49 1.85 -18.31
CA GLY A 235 -4.33 1.97 -19.21
C GLY A 235 -3.09 1.28 -18.65
N VAL A 236 -1.92 1.83 -18.95
CA VAL A 236 -0.65 1.25 -18.53
C VAL A 236 -0.55 1.21 -17.00
N PRO A 237 -0.28 0.05 -16.38
CA PRO A 237 -0.19 -0.07 -14.93
C PRO A 237 0.87 0.86 -14.32
N ASN A 238 0.48 1.61 -13.29
CA ASN A 238 1.42 2.39 -12.48
C ASN A 238 1.84 1.58 -11.26
N LEU A 239 3.06 1.05 -11.27
CA LEU A 239 3.59 0.27 -10.15
C LEU A 239 4.03 1.18 -9.01
N THR A 240 3.54 0.90 -7.80
CA THR A 240 4.07 1.42 -6.54
C THR A 240 4.27 0.30 -5.53
N ALA A 241 5.16 0.51 -4.56
CA ALA A 241 5.48 -0.51 -3.57
C ALA A 241 5.53 0.07 -2.16
N GLU A 242 5.13 -0.73 -1.18
CA GLU A 242 5.35 -0.49 0.23
C GLU A 242 6.69 -1.09 0.62
N VAL A 243 7.56 -0.22 1.13
CA VAL A 243 8.96 -0.51 1.37
C VAL A 243 9.29 -0.24 2.82
N ASP A 244 9.93 -1.22 3.45
CA ASP A 244 10.68 -1.02 4.67
C ASP A 244 12.06 -0.46 4.28
N GLY A 245 12.29 0.80 4.61
CA GLY A 245 13.42 1.61 4.15
C GLY A 245 14.77 1.20 4.75
N ALA A 246 15.57 2.20 5.11
CA ALA A 246 16.94 1.97 5.59
C ALA A 246 16.99 1.04 6.81
N LYS A 247 18.03 0.20 6.85
CA LYS A 247 18.46 -0.48 8.08
C LYS A 247 19.32 0.49 8.87
N CYS A 248 19.14 0.55 10.18
CA CYS A 248 19.86 1.48 11.04
C CYS A 248 20.66 0.72 12.10
N TRP A 249 21.81 1.28 12.47
CA TRP A 249 22.60 0.78 13.58
C TRP A 249 21.87 0.98 14.90
N ASP A 250 21.54 -0.11 15.59
CA ASP A 250 21.10 -0.07 16.99
C ASP A 250 22.31 -0.16 17.92
N PHE A 251 22.75 0.98 18.42
CA PHE A 251 23.88 1.10 19.35
C PHE A 251 23.64 0.46 20.73
N ARG A 252 22.43 -0.01 21.03
CA ARG A 252 22.12 -0.81 22.23
C ARG A 252 22.43 -2.28 22.01
N ASN A 253 22.48 -2.72 20.75
CA ASN A 253 22.71 -4.12 20.40
C ASN A 253 24.21 -4.36 20.12
N PRO A 254 24.92 -5.09 21.01
CA PRO A 254 26.36 -5.34 20.84
C PRO A 254 26.68 -6.25 19.64
N ALA A 255 25.70 -6.94 19.05
CA ALA A 255 25.89 -7.73 17.84
C ALA A 255 25.96 -6.88 16.56
N GLN A 256 25.64 -5.59 16.63
CA GLN A 256 25.73 -4.68 15.49
C GLN A 256 26.97 -3.81 15.59
N SER A 257 27.61 -3.55 14.43
CA SER A 257 28.78 -2.68 14.33
C SER A 257 28.47 -1.43 13.52
N PRO A 258 28.87 -0.22 13.97
CA PRO A 258 28.69 1.01 13.18
C PRO A 258 29.52 1.03 11.88
N THR A 259 30.53 0.17 11.75
CA THR A 259 31.35 0.07 10.54
C THR A 259 30.94 -1.06 9.60
N ASP A 260 29.94 -1.86 9.98
CA ASP A 260 29.42 -2.95 9.16
C ASP A 260 27.89 -2.86 8.98
N PRO A 261 27.43 -2.17 7.91
CA PRO A 261 26.01 -2.02 7.62
C PRO A 261 25.26 -3.34 7.40
N ALA A 262 25.95 -4.45 7.14
CA ALA A 262 25.29 -5.76 6.97
C ALA A 262 24.71 -6.28 8.30
N THR A 263 25.25 -5.84 9.44
CA THR A 263 24.77 -6.19 10.78
C THR A 263 23.53 -5.39 11.21
N TRP A 264 23.23 -4.28 10.53
CA TRP A 264 22.14 -3.38 10.90
C TRP A 264 20.79 -4.00 10.62
N THR A 265 19.80 -3.61 11.41
CA THR A 265 18.44 -4.13 11.31
C THR A 265 17.45 -3.03 10.95
N PHE A 266 16.33 -3.43 10.36
CA PHE A 266 15.22 -2.52 10.17
C PHE A 266 14.67 -2.03 11.51
N THR A 267 14.35 -0.74 11.57
CA THR A 267 13.74 -0.13 12.75
C THR A 267 12.82 1.01 12.33
N LYS A 268 11.85 1.30 13.20
CA LYS A 268 11.00 2.50 13.14
C LYS A 268 11.31 3.49 14.26
N ASN A 269 12.30 3.20 15.10
CA ASN A 269 12.65 4.03 16.25
C ASN A 269 13.23 5.38 15.79
N SER A 270 12.60 6.49 16.17
CA SER A 270 12.99 7.83 15.75
C SER A 270 14.43 8.21 16.13
N ALA A 271 14.93 7.78 17.30
CA ALA A 271 16.29 8.09 17.74
C ALA A 271 17.36 7.33 16.92
N LEU A 272 17.11 6.06 16.62
CA LEU A 272 18.00 5.25 15.78
C LEU A 272 18.02 5.77 14.33
N ILE A 273 16.86 6.13 13.79
CA ILE A 273 16.73 6.73 12.46
C ILE A 273 17.45 8.09 12.40
N LEU A 274 17.34 8.90 13.45
CA LEU A 274 18.04 10.18 13.53
C LEU A 274 19.57 9.99 13.55
N ALA A 275 20.07 9.04 14.34
CA ALA A 275 21.50 8.70 14.36
C ALA A 275 21.99 8.23 12.99
N TRP A 276 21.18 7.42 12.30
CA TRP A 276 21.45 7.02 10.90
C TRP A 276 21.50 8.22 9.95
N HIS A 277 20.54 9.13 10.04
CA HIS A 277 20.50 10.34 9.19
C HIS A 277 21.68 11.29 9.46
N LEU A 278 22.10 11.43 10.71
CA LEU A 278 23.23 12.31 11.06
C LEU A 278 24.58 11.75 10.59
N CYS A 279 24.80 10.45 10.73
CA CYS A 279 26.15 9.88 10.60
C CYS A 279 26.36 8.97 9.37
N PHE A 280 25.33 8.27 8.92
CA PHE A 280 25.49 7.13 8.00
C PHE A 280 24.76 7.30 6.66
N SER A 281 23.67 8.07 6.62
CA SER A 281 22.93 8.34 5.40
C SER A 281 23.75 9.13 4.38
N GLU A 282 23.74 8.69 3.10
CA GLU A 282 24.30 9.47 2.00
C GLU A 282 23.62 10.83 1.81
N PHE A 283 22.34 10.89 2.13
CA PHE A 283 21.48 12.06 1.97
C PHE A 283 21.38 12.89 3.26
N GLY A 284 22.15 12.51 4.28
CA GLY A 284 22.19 13.12 5.60
C GLY A 284 23.35 14.08 5.81
N GLU A 285 23.70 14.32 7.08
CA GLU A 285 24.81 15.23 7.45
C GLU A 285 26.20 14.58 7.35
N ARG A 286 26.27 13.24 7.26
CA ARG A 286 27.53 12.45 7.20
C ARG A 286 28.57 12.84 8.25
N LEU A 287 28.11 13.10 9.47
CA LEU A 287 28.98 13.38 10.60
C LEU A 287 29.76 12.13 11.01
N ASP A 288 31.01 12.33 11.43
CA ASP A 288 31.80 11.27 12.03
C ASP A 288 31.14 10.78 13.34
N TYR A 289 30.63 9.55 13.33
CA TYR A 289 29.92 8.96 14.47
C TYR A 289 30.79 8.89 15.73
N THR A 290 32.12 8.80 15.58
CA THR A 290 33.06 8.74 16.71
C THR A 290 33.13 10.06 17.49
N LYS A 291 32.81 11.18 16.83
CA LYS A 291 32.73 12.52 17.44
C LYS A 291 31.30 12.91 17.76
N ALA A 292 30.37 12.60 16.85
CA ALA A 292 28.99 13.04 16.96
C ALA A 292 28.16 12.22 17.95
N LEU A 293 28.37 10.91 18.05
CA LEU A 293 27.51 10.01 18.84
C LEU A 293 28.24 9.37 20.03
N LEU A 294 29.45 8.83 19.83
CA LEU A 294 30.14 8.06 20.88
C LEU A 294 30.37 8.84 22.19
N PRO A 295 30.74 10.14 22.19
CA PRO A 295 30.96 10.88 23.44
C PRO A 295 29.70 11.08 24.28
N THR A 296 28.53 10.85 23.71
CA THR A 296 27.21 11.07 24.32
C THR A 296 26.31 9.83 24.17
N LEU A 297 26.90 8.66 23.91
CA LEU A 297 26.18 7.44 23.51
C LEU A 297 25.14 6.99 24.54
N ASP A 298 25.42 7.15 25.82
CA ASP A 298 24.49 6.76 26.89
C ASP A 298 23.20 7.59 26.85
N PHE A 299 23.28 8.87 26.49
CA PHE A 299 22.09 9.69 26.27
C PHE A 299 21.29 9.17 25.07
N TRP A 300 21.96 8.80 23.97
CA TRP A 300 21.30 8.22 22.80
C TRP A 300 20.61 6.89 23.10
N LYS A 301 21.22 6.03 23.93
CA LYS A 301 20.60 4.79 24.44
C LYS A 301 19.31 5.06 25.20
N GLU A 302 19.37 5.98 26.15
CA GLU A 302 18.20 6.39 26.94
C GLU A 302 17.07 6.94 26.03
N GLU A 303 17.40 7.79 25.05
CA GLU A 303 16.40 8.33 24.12
C GLU A 303 15.78 7.26 23.21
N ALA A 304 16.58 6.28 22.76
CA ALA A 304 16.09 5.15 21.99
C ALA A 304 15.14 4.27 22.82
N ASP A 305 15.44 4.03 24.10
CA ASP A 305 14.57 3.28 25.01
C ASP A 305 13.24 4.01 25.23
N ILE A 306 13.25 5.34 25.35
CA ILE A 306 12.02 6.14 25.46
C ILE A 306 11.15 6.03 24.21
N CYS A 307 11.74 6.00 23.02
CA CYS A 307 10.99 5.83 21.78
C CYS A 307 10.29 4.46 21.71
N ASP A 308 10.94 3.42 22.26
CA ASP A 308 10.42 2.04 22.32
C ASP A 308 9.49 1.77 23.53
N GLU A 309 9.24 2.75 24.41
CA GLU A 309 8.32 2.59 25.54
C GLU A 309 6.92 2.18 25.07
N ALA A 310 6.36 1.17 25.74
CA ALA A 310 5.00 0.71 25.51
C ALA A 310 3.98 1.70 26.12
N VAL A 311 3.14 2.30 25.29
CA VAL A 311 2.05 3.18 25.68
C VAL A 311 0.73 2.41 25.57
N PRO A 312 -0.08 2.35 26.65
CA PRO A 312 -1.35 1.62 26.65
C PRO A 312 -2.41 2.28 25.78
N LEU A 313 -3.28 1.46 25.19
CA LEU A 313 -4.39 1.88 24.33
C LEU A 313 -5.74 1.70 25.02
N PHE A 314 -6.74 2.53 24.68
CA PHE A 314 -8.11 2.41 25.21
C PHE A 314 -8.75 1.05 24.86
N GLY A 315 -8.53 0.58 23.63
CA GLY A 315 -9.03 -0.72 23.15
C GLY A 315 -8.27 -1.95 23.68
N GLY A 316 -7.31 -1.75 24.58
CA GLY A 316 -6.39 -2.78 25.07
C GLY A 316 -5.12 -2.92 24.20
N GLY A 317 -4.09 -3.53 24.79
CA GLY A 317 -2.76 -3.63 24.17
C GLY A 317 -1.91 -2.37 24.35
N THR A 318 -0.78 -2.34 23.65
CA THR A 318 0.20 -1.24 23.71
C THR A 318 0.79 -0.96 22.34
N GLU A 319 1.17 0.28 22.10
CA GLU A 319 2.00 0.68 20.95
C GLU A 319 3.30 1.34 21.43
N LYS A 320 4.31 1.39 20.57
CA LYS A 320 5.53 2.13 20.87
C LYS A 320 5.25 3.64 20.93
N ARG A 321 5.95 4.35 21.80
CA ARG A 321 5.75 5.79 22.00
C ARG A 321 5.98 6.59 20.73
N TYR A 322 7.13 6.39 20.08
CA TYR A 322 7.56 7.16 18.90
C TYR A 322 8.07 6.26 17.77
N GLU A 323 7.36 6.30 16.65
CA GLU A 323 7.79 5.72 15.38
C GLU A 323 7.99 6.79 14.31
N CYS A 324 9.00 6.61 13.47
CA CYS A 324 9.32 7.47 12.34
C CYS A 324 9.22 6.68 11.04
N ASN A 325 8.34 7.12 10.13
CA ASN A 325 8.12 6.50 8.84
C ASN A 325 7.92 7.61 7.79
N GLY A 326 8.94 7.86 6.98
CA GLY A 326 8.87 8.89 5.95
C GLY A 326 9.95 8.76 4.90
N TRP A 327 9.83 9.59 3.87
CA TRP A 327 10.74 9.64 2.75
C TRP A 327 10.96 11.09 2.29
N ASP A 328 12.09 11.33 1.64
CA ASP A 328 12.46 12.62 1.09
C ASP A 328 13.26 12.44 -0.21
N THR A 329 13.48 13.53 -0.93
CA THR A 329 14.34 13.59 -2.11
C THR A 329 15.71 14.19 -1.77
N ALA A 330 16.73 13.82 -2.54
CA ALA A 330 18.08 14.36 -2.40
C ALA A 330 18.22 15.82 -2.86
N GLU A 331 17.14 16.43 -3.37
CA GLU A 331 17.10 17.86 -3.72
C GLU A 331 16.90 18.73 -2.48
N ASN A 332 16.21 18.21 -1.47
CA ASN A 332 16.01 18.90 -0.22
C ASN A 332 17.29 18.88 0.64
N SER A 333 17.51 19.96 1.38
CA SER A 333 18.60 20.03 2.36
C SER A 333 18.46 18.90 3.40
N PRO A 334 19.55 18.29 3.88
CA PRO A 334 19.51 17.29 4.97
C PRO A 334 18.75 17.77 6.21
N LYS A 335 18.66 19.09 6.42
CA LYS A 335 17.89 19.73 7.48
C LYS A 335 16.38 19.49 7.38
N ALA A 336 15.83 19.33 6.18
CA ALA A 336 14.41 19.03 5.97
C ALA A 336 14.05 17.67 6.58
N GLY A 337 14.78 16.62 6.17
CA GLY A 337 14.68 15.28 6.76
C GLY A 337 14.97 15.26 8.26
N LEU A 338 15.99 16.01 8.72
CA LEU A 338 16.32 16.13 10.15
C LEU A 338 15.12 16.64 10.97
N ASN A 339 14.50 17.73 10.51
CA ASN A 339 13.35 18.34 11.18
C ASN A 339 12.14 17.40 11.16
N ALA A 340 11.92 16.69 10.05
CA ALA A 340 10.84 15.72 9.93
C ALA A 340 11.01 14.54 10.91
N ILE A 341 12.23 14.02 11.06
CA ILE A 341 12.55 12.98 12.04
C ILE A 341 12.35 13.51 13.46
N LEU A 342 12.86 14.69 13.79
CA LEU A 342 12.67 15.31 15.12
C LEU A 342 11.20 15.55 15.44
N ALA A 343 10.37 15.91 14.46
CA ALA A 343 8.94 16.12 14.67
C ALA A 343 8.21 14.82 15.10
N THR A 344 8.69 13.64 14.69
CA THR A 344 8.08 12.35 15.05
C THR A 344 8.21 12.00 16.54
N CYS A 345 9.15 12.63 17.26
CA CYS A 345 9.46 12.33 18.65
C CYS A 345 9.51 13.58 19.55
N ASP A 346 9.01 14.73 19.07
CA ASP A 346 9.15 16.03 19.73
C ASP A 346 10.61 16.25 20.18
N GLY A 347 11.55 16.00 19.26
CA GLY A 347 12.97 15.96 19.54
C GLY A 347 13.60 17.35 19.65
N HIS A 348 14.51 17.49 20.62
CA HIS A 348 15.42 18.63 20.78
C HIS A 348 16.85 18.14 20.54
N LEU A 349 17.48 18.62 19.47
CA LEU A 349 18.85 18.25 19.11
C LEU A 349 19.80 19.40 19.41
N VAL A 350 20.90 19.07 20.06
CA VAL A 350 21.91 20.03 20.51
C VAL A 350 23.28 19.63 20.00
N VAL A 351 24.05 20.63 19.59
CA VAL A 351 25.45 20.49 19.18
C VAL A 351 26.36 21.03 20.28
N ARG A 352 27.13 20.17 20.92
CA ARG A 352 28.16 20.54 21.90
C ARG A 352 29.41 21.09 21.18
N GLY A 353 30.22 21.89 21.87
CA GLY A 353 31.41 22.54 21.30
C GLY A 353 32.49 21.59 20.76
N ASP A 354 32.50 20.31 21.18
CA ASP A 354 33.39 19.27 20.65
C ASP A 354 32.81 18.54 19.42
N GLY A 355 31.64 18.97 18.95
CA GLY A 355 30.93 18.35 17.83
C GLY A 355 29.98 17.22 18.23
N ALA A 356 29.94 16.82 19.51
CA ALA A 356 29.01 15.79 19.96
C ALA A 356 27.55 16.27 19.88
N ARG A 357 26.64 15.34 19.56
CA ARG A 357 25.21 15.60 19.43
C ARG A 357 24.49 15.04 20.66
N ILE A 358 23.61 15.84 21.24
CA ILE A 358 22.75 15.43 22.35
C ILE A 358 21.31 15.50 21.87
N LEU A 359 20.63 14.35 21.86
CA LEU A 359 19.20 14.25 21.61
C LEU A 359 18.45 14.27 22.95
N THR A 360 17.32 14.97 22.98
CA THR A 360 16.32 14.85 24.04
C THR A 360 14.95 14.70 23.40
N VAL A 361 14.38 13.49 23.50
CA VAL A 361 13.06 13.11 23.01
C VAL A 361 11.99 13.65 23.96
N GLY A 362 10.79 13.89 23.43
CA GLY A 362 9.64 14.43 24.16
C GLY A 362 9.11 13.51 25.26
N LYS A 363 9.77 13.50 26.42
CA LYS A 363 9.29 12.96 27.69
C LYS A 363 10.01 13.69 28.81
N PHE A 364 9.28 14.52 29.55
CA PHE A 364 9.84 15.35 30.61
C PHE A 364 10.50 14.46 31.67
N ARG A 365 11.73 14.83 32.02
CA ARG A 365 12.55 14.16 33.04
C ARG A 365 13.25 15.22 33.87
N GLU A 366 13.04 15.17 35.17
CA GLU A 366 13.70 16.08 36.12
C GLU A 366 15.23 15.94 36.05
N SER A 367 15.75 14.74 35.77
CA SER A 367 17.20 14.48 35.61
C SER A 367 17.84 15.23 34.44
N ARG A 368 17.06 15.67 33.45
CA ARG A 368 17.52 16.46 32.29
C ARG A 368 17.25 17.96 32.46
N CYS A 369 16.79 18.38 33.64
CA CYS A 369 16.52 19.78 33.95
C CYS A 369 17.76 20.45 34.54
N VAL A 370 18.14 21.61 33.99
CA VAL A 370 19.24 22.44 34.51
C VAL A 370 18.68 23.68 35.18
N THR A 371 19.25 24.09 36.31
CA THR A 371 18.85 25.33 36.99
C THR A 371 19.66 26.52 36.48
N LEU A 372 18.96 27.60 36.14
CA LEU A 372 19.55 28.89 35.76
C LEU A 372 19.20 29.93 36.84
N THR A 373 20.20 30.64 37.35
CA THR A 373 20.04 31.60 38.45
C THR A 373 20.07 33.06 37.98
N ASP A 374 19.74 34.00 38.87
CA ASP A 374 19.84 35.44 38.58
C ASP A 374 21.23 35.90 38.12
N ALA A 375 22.30 35.21 38.58
CA ALA A 375 23.68 35.53 38.24
C ALA A 375 24.06 35.10 36.81
N ASP A 376 23.35 34.11 36.26
CA ASP A 376 23.62 33.56 34.93
C ASP A 376 22.95 34.37 33.81
N ILE A 377 22.02 35.26 34.15
CA ILE A 377 21.28 36.08 33.20
C ILE A 377 21.91 37.46 33.06
N ILE A 378 22.25 37.83 31.83
CA ILE A 378 22.76 39.15 31.45
C ILE A 378 21.58 40.09 31.15
N GLY A 379 20.65 39.61 30.33
CA GLY A 379 19.50 40.37 29.83
C GLY A 379 18.33 39.43 29.53
N HIS A 380 17.14 39.98 29.37
CA HIS A 380 15.95 39.21 29.01
C HIS A 380 14.94 40.10 28.30
N SER A 381 14.10 39.48 27.48
CA SER A 381 12.93 40.08 26.84
C SER A 381 11.79 39.06 26.89
N ILE A 382 10.91 39.19 27.87
CA ILE A 382 9.82 38.24 28.13
C ILE A 382 8.48 38.87 27.82
N GLN A 383 7.66 38.16 27.04
CA GLN A 383 6.25 38.43 26.82
C GLN A 383 5.43 37.50 27.70
N TYR A 384 4.50 38.06 28.47
CA TYR A 384 3.64 37.27 29.37
C TYR A 384 2.29 36.91 28.75
N ASP A 385 2.02 37.44 27.56
CA ASP A 385 0.79 37.22 26.80
C ASP A 385 1.12 37.26 25.30
N VAL A 386 0.21 36.75 24.48
CA VAL A 386 0.30 36.79 23.02
C VAL A 386 -0.68 37.81 22.46
N LEU A 387 -0.34 38.38 21.30
CA LEU A 387 -1.26 39.23 20.56
C LEU A 387 -2.42 38.38 20.04
N PHE A 388 -3.59 38.99 19.86
CA PHE A 388 -4.77 38.31 19.33
C PHE A 388 -4.55 37.68 17.95
N GLU A 389 -3.64 38.25 17.16
CA GLU A 389 -3.26 37.75 15.82
C GLU A 389 -2.48 36.43 15.91
N ASP A 390 -1.75 36.21 17.00
CA ASP A 390 -0.94 35.02 17.26
C ASP A 390 -1.66 34.01 18.18
N GLU A 391 -2.89 34.32 18.61
CA GLU A 391 -3.67 33.45 19.49
C GLU A 391 -4.24 32.26 18.70
N ILE A 392 -4.10 31.06 19.26
CA ILE A 392 -4.58 29.81 18.67
C ILE A 392 -5.53 29.16 19.67
N ASN A 393 -6.76 28.89 19.26
CA ASN A 393 -7.80 28.30 20.10
C ASN A 393 -8.32 26.94 19.60
N ARG A 394 -7.74 26.44 18.50
CA ARG A 394 -7.95 25.08 18.01
C ARG A 394 -6.67 24.55 17.34
N LEU A 395 -6.34 23.29 17.60
CA LEU A 395 -5.22 22.59 16.98
C LEU A 395 -5.69 21.33 16.26
N VAL A 396 -5.30 21.16 15.00
CA VAL A 396 -5.59 19.98 14.17
C VAL A 396 -4.29 19.24 13.85
N PRO A 397 -4.00 18.10 14.49
CA PRO A 397 -2.85 17.26 14.13
C PRO A 397 -3.12 16.48 12.83
N LYS A 398 -2.21 16.60 11.87
CA LYS A 398 -2.21 15.89 10.59
C LYS A 398 -1.09 14.86 10.54
N PHE A 399 -1.34 13.73 9.90
CA PHE A 399 -0.40 12.61 9.81
C PHE A 399 -0.60 11.82 8.52
N THR A 400 0.29 10.89 8.21
CA THR A 400 0.15 9.99 7.05
C THR A 400 -0.63 8.76 7.45
N TYR A 401 -1.74 8.45 6.80
CA TYR A 401 -2.59 7.33 7.18
C TYR A 401 -2.47 6.15 6.21
N PRO A 402 -1.83 5.02 6.60
CA PRO A 402 -1.65 3.87 5.72
C PRO A 402 -2.95 3.20 5.27
N GLU A 403 -4.02 3.26 6.06
CA GLU A 403 -5.31 2.61 5.76
C GLU A 403 -6.07 3.28 4.61
N VAL A 404 -5.86 4.59 4.40
CA VAL A 404 -6.30 5.33 3.20
C VAL A 404 -5.14 5.44 2.20
N ASP A 405 -4.44 4.33 2.01
CA ASP A 405 -3.43 4.16 0.99
C ASP A 405 -2.25 5.13 1.11
N TYR A 406 -1.84 5.48 2.35
CA TYR A 406 -0.76 6.44 2.68
C TYR A 406 -1.07 7.90 2.30
N ALA A 407 -2.32 8.34 2.46
CA ALA A 407 -2.71 9.75 2.29
C ALA A 407 -2.63 10.52 3.63
N THR A 408 -2.47 11.82 3.56
CA THR A 408 -2.56 12.73 4.70
C THR A 408 -3.98 12.70 5.23
N ALA A 409 -4.10 12.49 6.53
CA ALA A 409 -5.36 12.51 7.24
C ALA A 409 -5.25 13.35 8.51
N ASP A 410 -6.40 13.86 8.93
CA ASP A 410 -6.51 14.66 10.14
C ASP A 410 -6.94 13.74 11.30
N THR A 411 -6.41 14.01 12.49
CA THR A 411 -6.92 13.41 13.73
C THR A 411 -7.99 14.31 14.36
N ASP A 412 -8.65 13.82 15.41
CA ASP A 412 -9.51 14.68 16.23
C ASP A 412 -8.76 15.92 16.71
N TYR A 413 -9.41 17.07 16.67
CA TYR A 413 -8.82 18.35 17.06
C TYR A 413 -8.82 18.56 18.57
N PHE A 414 -7.96 19.46 19.04
CA PHE A 414 -8.01 20.01 20.40
C PHE A 414 -8.58 21.42 20.34
N GLU A 415 -9.41 21.79 21.32
CA GLU A 415 -10.01 23.12 21.32
C GLU A 415 -10.21 23.70 22.73
N ASP A 416 -10.21 25.03 22.79
CA ASP A 416 -10.56 25.82 23.97
C ASP A 416 -11.86 26.61 23.67
N ILE A 417 -12.99 26.05 24.08
CA ILE A 417 -14.32 26.64 23.86
C ILE A 417 -14.44 28.02 24.52
N PRO A 418 -14.05 28.23 25.80
CA PRO A 418 -14.00 29.56 26.40
C PRO A 418 -13.19 30.58 25.58
N ALA A 419 -12.00 30.21 25.10
CA ALA A 419 -11.19 31.11 24.28
C ALA A 419 -11.82 31.42 22.93
N GLN A 420 -12.52 30.46 22.30
CA GLN A 420 -13.29 30.70 21.08
C GLN A 420 -14.45 31.69 21.29
N LEU A 421 -15.18 31.56 22.40
CA LEU A 421 -16.27 32.48 22.75
C LEU A 421 -15.74 33.91 23.00
N ASN A 422 -14.60 34.03 23.67
CA ASN A 422 -13.96 35.33 23.90
C ASN A 422 -13.44 35.96 22.61
N ALA A 423 -12.85 35.16 21.72
CA ALA A 423 -12.35 35.61 20.42
C ALA A 423 -13.45 35.91 19.40
N GLY A 424 -14.67 35.37 19.61
CA GLY A 424 -15.78 35.45 18.67
C GLY A 424 -15.57 34.67 17.37
N ARG A 425 -14.49 33.89 17.25
CA ARG A 425 -14.14 33.08 16.07
C ARG A 425 -13.21 31.92 16.42
N VAL A 426 -13.21 30.90 15.57
CA VAL A 426 -12.25 29.79 15.65
C VAL A 426 -10.93 30.21 15.00
N LEU A 427 -9.86 30.20 15.78
CA LEU A 427 -8.48 30.44 15.40
C LEU A 427 -7.77 29.08 15.37
N SER A 428 -7.88 28.41 14.21
CA SER A 428 -7.37 27.06 14.01
C SER A 428 -5.97 27.07 13.41
N GLU A 429 -5.10 26.22 13.93
CA GLU A 429 -3.77 25.95 13.40
C GLU A 429 -3.61 24.44 13.12
N GLU A 430 -2.76 24.10 12.15
CA GLU A 430 -2.49 22.72 11.75
C GLU A 430 -1.09 22.30 12.22
N ALA A 431 -0.98 21.16 12.91
CA ALA A 431 0.29 20.54 13.22
C ALA A 431 0.58 19.41 12.23
N GLU A 432 1.60 19.58 11.39
CA GLU A 432 1.97 18.59 10.37
C GLU A 432 2.99 17.57 10.89
N TYR A 433 2.56 16.32 11.06
CA TYR A 433 3.41 15.17 11.41
C TYR A 433 3.46 14.17 10.25
N THR A 434 3.93 14.62 9.08
CA THR A 434 3.90 13.82 7.84
C THR A 434 4.66 12.49 7.94
N TRP A 435 5.66 12.38 8.81
CA TRP A 435 6.45 11.16 9.00
C TRP A 435 5.92 10.25 10.12
N VAL A 436 4.76 10.59 10.68
CA VAL A 436 4.03 9.76 11.65
C VAL A 436 2.91 9.04 10.92
N GLN A 437 2.82 7.73 11.17
CA GLN A 437 1.81 6.88 10.53
C GLN A 437 0.72 6.36 11.48
N GLN A 438 0.99 6.43 12.79
CA GLN A 438 0.01 6.08 13.82
C GLN A 438 -0.74 7.33 14.26
N TRP A 439 -2.06 7.32 14.07
CA TRP A 439 -2.92 8.45 14.44
C TRP A 439 -2.87 8.76 15.95
N ARG A 440 -2.70 7.73 16.79
CA ARG A 440 -2.53 7.84 18.24
C ARG A 440 -1.23 8.57 18.62
N GLN A 441 -0.13 8.25 17.95
CA GLN A 441 1.13 8.97 18.12
C GLN A 441 0.98 10.44 17.72
N ALA A 442 0.30 10.73 16.60
CA ALA A 442 0.01 12.09 16.16
C ALA A 442 -0.85 12.86 17.19
N ARG A 443 -1.86 12.20 17.79
CA ARG A 443 -2.65 12.77 18.90
C ARG A 443 -1.80 13.05 20.15
N ARG A 444 -0.89 12.16 20.54
CA ARG A 444 0.03 12.39 21.67
C ARG A 444 0.95 13.58 21.42
N LEU A 445 1.58 13.66 20.25
CA LEU A 445 2.42 14.80 19.85
C LEU A 445 1.59 16.10 19.82
N GLY A 446 0.39 16.04 19.24
CA GLY A 446 -0.56 17.15 19.20
C GLY A 446 -0.99 17.61 20.59
N LYS A 447 -1.22 16.72 21.55
CA LYS A 447 -1.57 17.10 22.94
C LYS A 447 -0.42 17.86 23.62
N ARG A 448 0.81 17.34 23.52
CA ARG A 448 2.00 18.00 24.09
C ARG A 448 2.14 19.41 23.55
N GLU A 449 1.92 19.53 22.25
CA GLU A 449 1.99 20.79 21.56
C GLU A 449 0.86 21.75 21.93
N TRP A 450 -0.38 21.25 22.00
CA TRP A 450 -1.53 22.01 22.45
C TRP A 450 -1.31 22.62 23.84
N LEU A 451 -0.78 21.82 24.78
CA LEU A 451 -0.41 22.30 26.11
C LEU A 451 0.69 23.36 26.06
N ARG A 452 1.65 23.26 25.13
CA ARG A 452 2.65 24.31 24.89
C ARG A 452 2.03 25.56 24.31
N ILE A 453 1.11 25.46 23.35
CA ILE A 453 0.42 26.61 22.73
C ILE A 453 -0.33 27.42 23.81
N GLN A 454 -1.01 26.73 24.72
CA GLN A 454 -1.70 27.36 25.85
C GLN A 454 -0.77 28.14 26.79
N GLN A 455 0.56 27.85 26.79
CA GLN A 455 1.53 28.66 27.50
C GLN A 455 1.79 29.97 26.76
N LYS A 456 1.13 31.05 27.20
CA LYS A 456 1.27 32.38 26.62
C LYS A 456 2.62 33.03 26.92
N VAL A 457 3.32 32.59 27.98
CA VAL A 457 4.60 33.16 28.38
C VAL A 457 5.73 32.65 27.48
N ASN A 458 6.36 33.56 26.76
CA ASN A 458 7.48 33.30 25.86
C ASN A 458 8.49 34.45 25.87
N GLY A 459 9.65 34.28 25.25
CA GLY A 459 10.60 35.38 25.09
C GLY A 459 12.03 34.90 24.86
N SER A 460 13.01 35.76 25.13
CA SER A 460 14.42 35.42 25.06
C SER A 460 15.16 35.82 26.34
N ILE A 461 16.17 35.02 26.69
CA ILE A 461 17.09 35.25 27.80
C ILE A 461 18.52 35.25 27.25
N ASP A 462 19.27 36.30 27.56
CA ASP A 462 20.70 36.37 27.32
C ASP A 462 21.44 35.75 28.51
N VAL A 463 22.13 34.65 28.26
CA VAL A 463 22.78 33.79 29.24
C VAL A 463 24.30 33.98 29.19
N TRP A 464 24.93 34.20 30.35
CA TRP A 464 26.38 34.23 30.49
C TRP A 464 26.97 32.82 30.32
N ASN A 465 28.26 32.73 30.03
CA ASN A 465 29.02 31.46 30.05
C ASN A 465 28.88 30.64 31.37
N SER A 466 28.52 31.25 32.51
CA SER A 466 28.26 30.49 33.75
C SER A 466 27.01 29.60 33.64
N GLY A 467 26.02 30.02 32.86
CA GLY A 467 24.78 29.28 32.59
C GLY A 467 24.83 28.41 31.35
N ILE A 468 26.01 28.12 30.78
CA ILE A 468 26.14 27.41 29.49
C ILE A 468 25.45 26.04 29.46
N ASN A 469 25.38 25.35 30.60
CA ASN A 469 24.69 24.05 30.69
C ASN A 469 23.18 24.16 30.37
N ALA A 470 22.55 25.31 30.65
CA ALA A 470 21.15 25.56 30.32
C ALA A 470 20.95 25.70 28.80
N VAL A 471 21.93 26.25 28.08
CA VAL A 471 21.93 26.41 26.62
C VAL A 471 21.91 25.05 25.90
N TYR A 472 22.56 24.05 26.49
CA TYR A 472 22.61 22.69 25.97
C TYR A 472 21.46 21.79 26.43
N SER A 473 20.59 22.29 27.32
CA SER A 473 19.49 21.53 27.90
C SER A 473 18.17 21.99 27.32
N ARG A 474 17.22 21.06 27.15
CA ARG A 474 15.87 21.39 26.71
C ARG A 474 15.07 22.05 27.83
N TRP A 475 15.06 21.44 29.01
CA TRP A 475 14.30 21.93 30.15
C TRP A 475 15.21 22.68 31.11
N VAL A 476 14.81 23.91 31.45
CA VAL A 476 15.59 24.77 32.34
C VAL A 476 14.67 25.26 33.47
N ARG A 477 15.09 25.06 34.71
CA ARG A 477 14.40 25.59 35.90
C ARG A 477 14.96 26.96 36.22
N LEU A 478 14.10 27.96 36.37
CA LEU A 478 14.51 29.31 36.69
C LEU A 478 14.52 29.50 38.22
N ALA A 479 15.69 29.76 38.79
CA ALA A 479 15.89 30.17 40.18
C ALA A 479 16.24 31.66 40.22
N THR A 480 15.28 32.48 39.80
CA THR A 480 15.46 33.90 39.49
C THR A 480 14.52 34.79 40.32
N PRO A 481 14.61 34.77 41.66
CA PRO A 481 13.73 35.59 42.51
C PRO A 481 13.87 37.09 42.27
N ILE A 482 15.00 37.56 41.71
CA ILE A 482 15.28 38.99 41.54
C ILE A 482 14.97 39.45 40.11
N ARG A 483 15.54 38.82 39.09
CA ARG A 483 15.43 39.29 37.69
C ARG A 483 14.13 38.91 37.02
N LEU A 484 13.62 37.70 37.28
CA LEU A 484 12.38 37.20 36.71
C LEU A 484 11.47 36.62 37.81
N PRO A 485 10.94 37.45 38.73
CA PRO A 485 10.21 36.96 39.91
C PRO A 485 8.96 36.12 39.55
N ARG A 486 8.28 36.46 38.45
CA ARG A 486 7.08 35.75 37.96
C ARG A 486 7.38 34.34 37.43
N LEU A 487 8.63 34.10 37.04
CA LEU A 487 9.09 32.82 36.51
C LEU A 487 9.97 32.05 37.52
N ASN A 488 10.19 32.60 38.72
CA ASN A 488 10.96 31.92 39.75
C ASN A 488 10.31 30.60 40.15
N GLY A 489 11.10 29.53 40.19
CA GLY A 489 10.68 28.15 40.43
C GLY A 489 10.05 27.45 39.22
N LYS A 490 9.72 28.17 38.15
CA LYS A 490 9.08 27.62 36.95
C LYS A 490 10.09 26.97 36.02
N ILE A 491 9.59 26.04 35.21
CA ILE A 491 10.35 25.36 34.16
C ILE A 491 10.03 26.05 32.83
N ILE A 492 11.07 26.25 32.02
CA ILE A 492 10.99 26.76 30.66
C ILE A 492 11.59 25.74 29.70
N GLU A 493 11.11 25.73 28.46
CA GLU A 493 11.71 24.99 27.35
C GLU A 493 12.60 25.92 26.52
N ASN A 494 13.84 25.51 26.31
CA ASN A 494 14.74 26.07 25.30
C ASN A 494 14.25 25.68 23.91
N ARG A 495 13.87 26.66 23.10
CA ARG A 495 13.37 26.45 21.73
C ARG A 495 14.49 26.57 20.70
N ARG A 496 15.38 27.52 20.94
CA ARG A 496 16.52 27.85 20.09
C ARG A 496 17.57 28.53 20.94
N ALA A 497 18.83 28.17 20.75
CA ALA A 497 19.93 28.91 21.34
C ALA A 497 21.03 29.23 20.32
N VAL A 498 21.59 30.43 20.41
CA VAL A 498 22.58 30.97 19.47
C VAL A 498 23.70 31.66 20.25
N VAL A 499 24.94 31.54 19.76
CA VAL A 499 26.08 32.30 20.29
C VAL A 499 25.90 33.78 19.97
N ALA A 500 25.86 34.63 20.99
CA ALA A 500 25.75 36.07 20.85
C ALA A 500 27.11 36.73 21.15
N LEU A 501 27.99 36.76 20.13
CA LEU A 501 29.37 37.28 20.27
C LEU A 501 29.41 38.72 20.78
N THR A 502 28.47 39.57 20.35
CA THR A 502 28.38 40.97 20.77
C THR A 502 27.92 41.14 22.23
N LYS A 503 27.22 40.14 22.78
CA LYS A 503 26.73 40.14 24.17
C LYS A 503 27.62 39.34 25.12
N GLY A 504 28.70 38.72 24.62
CA GLY A 504 29.64 37.96 25.44
C GLY A 504 29.07 36.66 26.03
N GLY A 505 28.05 36.07 25.40
CA GLY A 505 27.36 34.88 25.91
C GLY A 505 26.46 34.22 24.86
N PHE A 506 25.30 33.74 25.29
CA PHE A 506 24.31 33.05 24.45
C PHE A 506 22.95 33.76 24.51
N SER A 507 22.22 33.78 23.40
CA SER A 507 20.81 34.16 23.39
C SER A 507 19.98 32.89 23.29
N MET A 508 19.07 32.68 24.23
CA MET A 508 18.19 31.52 24.31
C MET A 508 16.74 31.96 24.19
N ASP A 509 16.04 31.46 23.19
CA ASP A 509 14.60 31.64 23.03
C ASP A 509 13.86 30.61 23.88
N ILE A 510 12.90 31.07 24.66
CA ILE A 510 12.25 30.29 25.71
C ILE A 510 10.74 30.31 25.58
N LYS A 511 10.11 29.23 26.04
CA LYS A 511 8.66 29.16 26.27
C LYS A 511 8.41 28.54 27.63
N ALA A 512 7.38 28.98 28.36
CA ALA A 512 7.02 28.33 29.61
C ALA A 512 6.65 26.85 29.35
N HIS A 513 7.12 25.97 30.23
CA HIS A 513 6.79 24.55 30.17
C HIS A 513 5.44 24.31 30.84
N PRO A 514 4.48 23.63 30.18
CA PRO A 514 3.20 23.33 30.78
C PRO A 514 3.33 22.24 31.86
N ASP A 515 2.54 22.36 32.93
CA ASP A 515 2.44 21.31 33.95
C ASP A 515 1.72 20.07 33.36
N GLY A 516 2.20 18.87 33.68
CA GLY A 516 1.55 17.62 33.27
C GLY A 516 1.62 17.30 31.76
N ILE A 517 2.61 17.81 31.02
CA ILE A 517 2.76 17.61 29.56
C ILE A 517 2.74 16.14 29.10
N ASP A 518 3.17 15.21 29.96
CA ASP A 518 3.25 13.77 29.68
C ASP A 518 2.04 12.98 30.19
N VAL A 519 1.09 13.63 30.86
CA VAL A 519 -0.12 12.96 31.35
C VAL A 519 -1.00 12.61 30.17
N TRP A 520 -1.25 11.32 29.99
CA TRP A 520 -2.05 10.76 28.91
C TRP A 520 -3.09 9.79 29.48
N ASP A 521 -4.36 10.11 29.32
CA ASP A 521 -5.48 9.22 29.64
C ASP A 521 -6.07 8.67 28.32
N PRO A 522 -5.92 7.37 28.04
CA PRO A 522 -6.48 6.76 26.84
C PRO A 522 -8.01 6.93 26.71
N ALA A 523 -8.75 7.05 27.82
CA ALA A 523 -10.20 7.17 27.76
C ALA A 523 -10.68 8.53 27.21
N THR A 524 -9.91 9.59 27.42
CA THR A 524 -10.29 10.96 27.04
C THR A 524 -9.43 11.53 25.92
N ASP A 525 -8.13 11.25 25.93
CA ASP A 525 -7.17 11.92 25.04
C ASP A 525 -6.97 11.19 23.72
N GLU A 526 -7.21 9.88 23.68
CA GLU A 526 -6.94 9.05 22.52
C GLU A 526 -7.71 9.55 21.29
N GLY A 527 -8.99 9.89 21.46
CA GLY A 527 -9.87 10.30 20.37
C GLY A 527 -10.35 9.10 19.54
N LYS A 528 -10.88 9.39 18.36
CA LYS A 528 -11.40 8.38 17.43
C LYS A 528 -10.45 8.13 16.28
N GLN A 529 -10.45 6.90 15.80
CA GLN A 529 -9.77 6.55 14.56
C GLN A 529 -10.45 7.29 13.39
N PRO A 530 -9.68 7.93 12.50
CA PRO A 530 -10.24 8.54 11.29
C PRO A 530 -11.01 7.50 10.47
N PRO A 531 -12.17 7.86 9.90
CA PRO A 531 -12.98 6.90 9.14
C PRO A 531 -12.22 6.44 7.90
N VAL A 532 -12.11 5.13 7.72
CA VAL A 532 -11.58 4.53 6.49
C VAL A 532 -12.77 4.33 5.55
N PRO A 533 -12.85 5.03 4.41
CA PRO A 533 -13.90 4.79 3.43
C PRO A 533 -13.81 3.32 2.98
N PRO A 534 -14.93 2.58 2.94
CA PRO A 534 -14.91 1.21 2.47
C PRO A 534 -14.42 1.21 1.02
N ARG A 535 -13.39 0.40 0.74
CA ARG A 535 -12.97 0.17 -0.64
C ARG A 535 -14.16 -0.41 -1.40
N GLN A 536 -14.49 0.16 -2.56
CA GLN A 536 -15.48 -0.42 -3.45
C GLN A 536 -15.00 -1.82 -3.85
N SER A 537 -15.65 -2.85 -3.31
CA SER A 537 -15.40 -4.23 -3.75
C SER A 537 -15.89 -4.36 -5.18
N LYS A 538 -14.99 -4.69 -6.11
CA LYS A 538 -15.27 -4.92 -7.54
C LYS A 538 -15.94 -6.28 -7.81
N ASP A 539 -16.49 -6.96 -6.79
CA ASP A 539 -16.81 -8.40 -6.87
C ASP A 539 -18.28 -8.79 -6.90
N ASN A 540 -19.24 -7.87 -6.76
CA ASN A 540 -20.65 -8.28 -6.66
C ASN A 540 -21.42 -8.17 -7.99
N ILE A 541 -20.96 -8.85 -9.04
CA ILE A 541 -21.83 -9.12 -10.21
C ILE A 541 -22.75 -10.28 -9.83
N PRO A 542 -24.09 -10.10 -9.81
CA PRO A 542 -25.01 -11.18 -9.47
C PRO A 542 -24.88 -12.35 -10.45
N THR A 543 -25.11 -13.58 -9.99
CA THR A 543 -25.18 -14.74 -10.89
C THR A 543 -26.60 -14.81 -11.47
N PRO A 544 -26.77 -14.84 -12.80
CA PRO A 544 -28.11 -14.92 -13.40
C PRO A 544 -28.75 -16.28 -13.12
N VAL A 545 -30.06 -16.25 -12.88
CA VAL A 545 -30.88 -17.46 -12.76
C VAL A 545 -31.67 -17.64 -14.05
N ILE A 546 -31.49 -18.80 -14.67
CA ILE A 546 -32.25 -19.23 -15.85
C ILE A 546 -33.66 -19.61 -15.40
N ASN A 547 -34.67 -18.93 -15.94
CA ASN A 547 -36.08 -19.25 -15.68
C ASN A 547 -36.61 -20.26 -16.71
N LEU A 548 -36.29 -20.06 -17.99
CA LEU A 548 -36.77 -20.92 -19.07
C LEU A 548 -35.73 -21.04 -20.18
N VAL A 549 -35.55 -22.26 -20.67
CA VAL A 549 -34.80 -22.59 -21.89
C VAL A 549 -35.71 -23.38 -22.80
N GLN A 550 -35.89 -22.91 -24.04
CA GLN A 550 -36.77 -23.57 -24.99
C GLN A 550 -36.17 -23.59 -26.40
N SER A 551 -36.21 -24.74 -27.07
CA SER A 551 -35.91 -24.85 -28.50
C SER A 551 -37.05 -24.26 -29.34
N LYS A 552 -36.72 -23.37 -30.29
CA LYS A 552 -37.67 -22.80 -31.24
C LYS A 552 -37.25 -23.15 -32.66
N ALA A 553 -38.11 -23.89 -33.35
CA ALA A 553 -37.93 -24.21 -34.76
C ALA A 553 -38.27 -23.00 -35.64
N ASN A 554 -37.46 -22.77 -36.67
CA ASN A 554 -37.67 -21.78 -37.70
C ASN A 554 -37.40 -22.40 -39.08
N GLY A 555 -38.42 -23.01 -39.68
CA GLY A 555 -38.26 -23.78 -40.91
C GLY A 555 -37.34 -24.98 -40.70
N SER A 556 -36.23 -25.05 -41.44
CA SER A 556 -35.24 -26.13 -41.35
C SER A 556 -34.14 -25.91 -40.28
N SER A 557 -34.17 -24.78 -39.56
CA SER A 557 -33.21 -24.45 -38.52
C SER A 557 -33.88 -24.33 -37.15
N VAL A 558 -33.07 -24.35 -36.09
CA VAL A 558 -33.53 -24.22 -34.72
C VAL A 558 -32.62 -23.22 -34.00
N TYR A 559 -33.22 -22.37 -33.17
CA TYR A 559 -32.50 -21.52 -32.23
C TYR A 559 -33.03 -21.76 -30.82
N ILE A 560 -32.28 -21.36 -29.81
CA ILE A 560 -32.68 -21.49 -28.42
C ILE A 560 -33.12 -20.13 -27.90
N ARG A 561 -34.29 -20.11 -27.24
CA ARG A 561 -34.74 -19.00 -26.43
C ARG A 561 -34.36 -19.24 -24.98
N VAL A 562 -33.72 -18.25 -24.38
CA VAL A 562 -33.31 -18.24 -22.97
C VAL A 562 -33.94 -17.04 -22.30
N ASP A 563 -34.77 -17.29 -21.29
CA ASP A 563 -35.38 -16.26 -20.46
C ASP A 563 -34.72 -16.31 -19.06
N ILE A 564 -34.15 -15.19 -18.63
CA ILE A 564 -33.53 -15.02 -17.30
C ILE A 564 -34.32 -14.06 -16.45
N ILE A 565 -34.16 -14.17 -15.13
CA ILE A 565 -34.67 -13.17 -14.18
C ILE A 565 -33.91 -11.86 -14.39
N ASP A 566 -34.65 -10.75 -14.50
CA ASP A 566 -34.09 -9.41 -14.67
C ASP A 566 -33.24 -8.99 -13.45
N PRO A 567 -31.98 -8.56 -13.62
CA PRO A 567 -31.15 -8.10 -12.51
C PRO A 567 -31.56 -6.72 -11.95
N ALA A 568 -32.51 -6.01 -12.58
CA ALA A 568 -32.93 -4.64 -12.26
C ALA A 568 -31.83 -3.55 -12.42
N ASP A 569 -30.59 -3.95 -12.72
CA ASP A 569 -29.45 -3.08 -13.01
C ASP A 569 -29.21 -3.01 -14.53
N GLU A 570 -29.48 -1.85 -15.12
CA GLU A 570 -29.34 -1.59 -16.57
C GLU A 570 -27.88 -1.59 -17.06
N SER A 571 -26.89 -1.59 -16.17
CA SER A 571 -25.46 -1.60 -16.53
C SER A 571 -24.92 -3.00 -16.87
N LEU A 572 -25.72 -4.04 -16.68
CA LEU A 572 -25.36 -5.44 -16.89
C LEU A 572 -25.87 -5.97 -18.24
N THR A 573 -24.94 -6.36 -19.10
CA THR A 573 -25.21 -7.03 -20.37
C THR A 573 -25.32 -8.55 -20.15
N PRO A 574 -26.45 -9.20 -20.46
CA PRO A 574 -26.53 -10.64 -20.37
C PRO A 574 -25.82 -11.32 -21.54
N THR A 575 -25.08 -12.39 -21.23
CA THR A 575 -24.32 -13.20 -22.20
C THR A 575 -24.71 -14.66 -22.05
N VAL A 576 -25.13 -15.28 -23.15
CA VAL A 576 -25.50 -16.69 -23.21
C VAL A 576 -24.36 -17.46 -23.85
N ARG A 577 -24.01 -18.62 -23.30
CA ARG A 577 -23.15 -19.59 -23.96
C ARG A 577 -23.82 -20.93 -24.12
N TYR A 578 -23.52 -21.62 -25.21
CA TYR A 578 -24.03 -22.96 -25.48
C TYR A 578 -22.93 -23.85 -26.09
N ARG A 579 -23.02 -25.16 -25.86
CA ARG A 579 -22.16 -26.18 -26.49
C ARG A 579 -22.94 -27.47 -26.75
N LEU A 580 -22.42 -28.33 -27.61
CA LEU A 580 -22.89 -29.72 -27.72
C LEU A 580 -22.53 -30.49 -26.44
N SER A 581 -23.50 -31.20 -25.86
CA SER A 581 -23.22 -32.07 -24.70
C SER A 581 -22.31 -33.24 -25.06
N ASP A 582 -22.38 -33.68 -26.32
CA ASP A 582 -21.51 -34.68 -26.94
C ASP A 582 -21.29 -34.30 -28.41
N ASP A 583 -20.03 -34.12 -28.79
CA ASP A 583 -19.61 -33.81 -30.16
C ASP A 583 -19.59 -35.04 -31.09
N GLY A 584 -19.94 -36.22 -30.56
CA GLY A 584 -19.88 -37.51 -31.24
C GLY A 584 -18.64 -38.33 -30.90
N THR A 585 -17.74 -37.80 -30.06
CA THR A 585 -16.57 -38.52 -29.53
C THR A 585 -16.75 -38.97 -28.07
N GLY A 586 -17.91 -38.72 -27.46
CA GLY A 586 -18.17 -38.95 -26.05
C GLY A 586 -17.68 -37.81 -25.14
N ASN A 587 -17.24 -36.69 -25.73
CA ASN A 587 -16.79 -35.49 -25.02
C ASN A 587 -17.68 -34.29 -25.36
N PRO A 588 -17.88 -33.34 -24.42
CA PRO A 588 -18.57 -32.09 -24.72
C PRO A 588 -17.79 -31.24 -25.74
N GLY A 589 -18.52 -30.55 -26.63
CA GLY A 589 -17.92 -29.64 -27.61
C GLY A 589 -17.45 -28.30 -27.01
N GLU A 590 -16.88 -27.45 -27.87
CA GLU A 590 -16.46 -26.09 -27.51
C GLU A 590 -17.64 -25.16 -27.18
N TRP A 591 -17.43 -24.23 -26.25
CA TRP A 591 -18.43 -23.22 -25.90
C TRP A 591 -18.50 -22.11 -26.96
N VAL A 592 -19.72 -21.83 -27.41
CA VAL A 592 -20.03 -20.68 -28.27
C VAL A 592 -20.72 -19.62 -27.41
N GLU A 593 -20.14 -18.43 -27.32
CA GLU A 593 -20.64 -17.33 -26.51
C GLU A 593 -21.30 -16.25 -27.37
N GLN A 594 -22.42 -15.69 -26.89
CA GLN A 594 -23.20 -14.66 -27.56
C GLN A 594 -23.68 -13.60 -26.56
N GLU A 595 -23.33 -12.34 -26.84
CA GLU A 595 -23.63 -11.17 -26.00
C GLU A 595 -24.91 -10.47 -26.47
N TYR A 596 -25.73 -9.95 -25.55
CA TYR A 596 -26.99 -9.26 -25.85
C TYR A 596 -27.05 -7.85 -25.23
N PRO A 597 -26.34 -6.86 -25.78
CA PRO A 597 -26.31 -5.49 -25.24
C PRO A 597 -27.66 -4.78 -25.30
N ASP A 598 -28.52 -5.13 -26.25
CA ASP A 598 -29.82 -4.49 -26.47
C ASP A 598 -31.00 -5.26 -25.86
N ALA A 599 -30.73 -6.19 -24.93
CA ALA A 599 -31.78 -7.01 -24.33
C ALA A 599 -32.64 -6.19 -23.34
N VAL A 600 -33.86 -5.85 -23.76
CA VAL A 600 -34.80 -5.10 -22.92
C VAL A 600 -35.63 -6.04 -22.04
N PRO A 601 -35.69 -5.83 -20.71
CA PRO A 601 -36.53 -6.62 -19.83
C PRO A 601 -38.01 -6.36 -20.09
N ALA A 602 -38.82 -7.42 -20.08
CA ALA A 602 -40.26 -7.34 -20.28
C ALA A 602 -40.98 -8.27 -19.28
N GLY A 603 -41.67 -7.67 -18.31
CA GLY A 603 -42.42 -8.40 -17.27
C GLY A 603 -41.54 -9.10 -16.24
N GLY A 604 -40.39 -8.51 -15.88
CA GLY A 604 -39.44 -9.06 -14.90
C GLY A 604 -38.50 -10.14 -15.43
N PHE A 605 -38.52 -10.38 -16.75
CA PHE A 605 -37.64 -11.33 -17.43
C PHE A 605 -36.97 -10.69 -18.64
N THR A 606 -35.72 -11.07 -18.87
CA THR A 606 -34.96 -10.68 -20.07
C THR A 606 -34.91 -11.85 -21.04
N LYS A 607 -35.42 -11.65 -22.25
CA LYS A 607 -35.57 -12.69 -23.28
C LYS A 607 -34.45 -12.58 -24.31
N MET A 608 -33.74 -13.68 -24.54
CA MET A 608 -32.62 -13.74 -25.48
C MET A 608 -32.81 -14.90 -26.45
N ASN A 609 -32.55 -14.67 -27.73
CA ASN A 609 -32.61 -15.70 -28.77
C ASN A 609 -31.19 -15.93 -29.31
N THR A 610 -30.69 -17.16 -29.23
CA THR A 610 -29.39 -17.52 -29.80
C THR A 610 -29.43 -17.45 -31.33
N ASN A 611 -28.24 -17.47 -31.93
CA ASN A 611 -28.10 -17.82 -33.34
C ASN A 611 -28.57 -19.27 -33.59
N VAL A 612 -28.62 -19.66 -34.86
CA VAL A 612 -28.97 -21.03 -35.26
C VAL A 612 -27.98 -22.02 -34.62
N VAL A 613 -28.52 -23.00 -33.92
CA VAL A 613 -27.75 -24.06 -33.25
C VAL A 613 -27.81 -25.37 -34.04
N PRO A 614 -26.87 -26.32 -33.85
CA PRO A 614 -26.92 -27.62 -34.51
C PRO A 614 -28.25 -28.33 -34.24
N SER A 615 -28.90 -28.80 -35.30
CA SER A 615 -30.23 -29.42 -35.25
C SER A 615 -30.22 -30.82 -34.62
N ASN A 616 -31.26 -31.13 -33.84
CA ASN A 616 -31.53 -32.44 -33.22
C ASN A 616 -30.37 -32.97 -32.36
N LYS A 617 -29.70 -32.07 -31.63
CA LYS A 617 -28.62 -32.39 -30.71
C LYS A 617 -28.94 -31.90 -29.30
N LEU A 618 -28.37 -32.56 -28.30
CA LEU A 618 -28.45 -32.11 -26.91
C LEU A 618 -27.41 -31.01 -26.68
N LEU A 619 -27.85 -29.89 -26.12
CA LEU A 619 -27.03 -28.71 -25.87
C LEU A 619 -27.01 -28.39 -24.37
N ASP A 620 -25.83 -28.07 -23.86
CA ASP A 620 -25.62 -27.47 -22.54
C ASP A 620 -25.63 -25.95 -22.69
N ILE A 621 -26.34 -25.23 -21.80
CA ILE A 621 -26.52 -23.78 -21.86
C ILE A 621 -26.24 -23.15 -20.49
N GLN A 622 -25.54 -22.03 -20.50
CA GLN A 622 -25.29 -21.20 -19.33
C GLN A 622 -25.42 -19.72 -19.66
N VAL A 623 -25.69 -18.90 -18.64
CA VAL A 623 -25.78 -17.44 -18.76
C VAL A 623 -24.88 -16.79 -17.71
N ALA A 624 -24.31 -15.64 -18.05
CA ALA A 624 -23.60 -14.75 -17.12
C ALA A 624 -24.02 -13.30 -17.38
N PHE A 625 -23.98 -12.45 -16.36
CA PHE A 625 -24.00 -11.00 -16.57
C PHE A 625 -22.60 -10.50 -16.82
N MET A 626 -22.46 -9.56 -17.74
CA MET A 626 -21.21 -8.89 -18.05
C MET A 626 -21.39 -7.39 -17.82
N THR A 627 -20.42 -6.78 -17.16
CA THR A 627 -20.24 -5.33 -17.24
C THR A 627 -19.39 -5.01 -18.47
N SER A 628 -19.17 -3.73 -18.75
CA SER A 628 -18.20 -3.29 -19.76
C SER A 628 -16.76 -3.80 -19.55
N LYS A 629 -16.44 -4.40 -18.39
CA LYS A 629 -15.07 -4.76 -18.00
C LYS A 629 -14.88 -6.21 -17.49
N LYS A 630 -15.92 -6.89 -17.02
CA LYS A 630 -15.81 -8.22 -16.37
C LYS A 630 -17.07 -9.07 -16.58
N THR A 631 -16.87 -10.37 -16.79
CA THR A 631 -17.92 -11.41 -16.80
C THR A 631 -18.11 -11.95 -15.39
N GLY A 632 -19.36 -11.99 -14.92
CA GLY A 632 -19.73 -12.59 -13.64
C GLY A 632 -19.68 -14.12 -13.66
N THR A 633 -20.02 -14.74 -12.53
CA THR A 633 -20.10 -16.21 -12.43
C THR A 633 -21.20 -16.75 -13.34
N TRP A 634 -20.91 -17.85 -14.04
CA TRP A 634 -21.86 -18.53 -14.90
C TRP A 634 -22.96 -19.24 -14.10
N SER A 635 -24.18 -19.24 -14.62
CA SER A 635 -25.30 -20.00 -14.08
C SER A 635 -25.04 -21.51 -14.08
N LEU A 636 -25.88 -22.26 -13.37
CA LEU A 636 -25.94 -23.72 -13.53
C LEU A 636 -26.24 -24.10 -15.00
N VAL A 637 -25.77 -25.27 -15.41
CA VAL A 637 -25.98 -25.80 -16.76
C VAL A 637 -27.44 -26.20 -16.94
N ALA A 638 -28.10 -25.62 -17.94
CA ALA A 638 -29.41 -26.06 -18.41
C ALA A 638 -29.25 -26.88 -19.70
N GLN A 639 -29.95 -28.01 -19.79
CA GLN A 639 -29.89 -28.88 -20.97
C GLN A 639 -31.15 -28.77 -21.82
N VAL A 640 -30.98 -28.65 -23.14
CA VAL A 640 -32.09 -28.60 -24.09
C VAL A 640 -31.74 -29.36 -25.37
N THR A 641 -32.70 -30.12 -25.89
CA THR A 641 -32.57 -30.76 -27.21
C THR A 641 -33.08 -29.81 -28.29
N SER A 642 -32.23 -29.47 -29.27
CA SER A 642 -32.52 -28.55 -30.37
C SER A 642 -33.45 -29.18 -31.43
N THR A 643 -34.69 -29.44 -31.06
CA THR A 643 -35.67 -30.15 -31.89
C THR A 643 -36.18 -29.27 -33.04
N VAL A 644 -35.96 -29.67 -34.29
CA VAL A 644 -36.42 -28.94 -35.50
C VAL A 644 -37.89 -29.21 -35.83
N ASP A 645 -38.33 -30.47 -35.71
CA ASP A 645 -39.72 -30.85 -35.90
C ASP A 645 -40.30 -31.40 -34.59
N SER A 646 -41.06 -30.56 -33.89
CA SER A 646 -41.73 -30.95 -32.64
C SER A 646 -43.09 -31.61 -32.87
N THR A 647 -43.56 -31.66 -34.12
CA THR A 647 -44.87 -32.25 -34.45
C THR A 647 -44.72 -33.76 -34.64
N ALA A 648 -45.49 -34.53 -33.89
CA ALA A 648 -45.51 -35.98 -34.00
C ALA A 648 -46.08 -36.43 -35.37
N PRO A 649 -45.48 -37.42 -36.04
CA PRO A 649 -46.05 -37.99 -37.25
C PRO A 649 -47.46 -38.56 -37.05
N ALA A 650 -48.28 -38.53 -38.10
CA ALA A 650 -49.54 -39.25 -38.13
C ALA A 650 -49.31 -40.78 -38.08
N VAL A 651 -50.33 -41.50 -37.59
CA VAL A 651 -50.29 -42.97 -37.46
C VAL A 651 -50.00 -43.66 -38.79
N ALA A 652 -49.21 -44.73 -38.78
CA ALA A 652 -48.95 -45.52 -39.99
C ALA A 652 -50.22 -46.18 -40.53
N GLU A 653 -50.33 -46.29 -41.84
CA GLU A 653 -51.51 -46.76 -42.57
C GLU A 653 -51.25 -48.10 -43.26
N ALA A 654 -52.32 -48.74 -43.76
CA ALA A 654 -52.26 -49.92 -44.62
C ALA A 654 -51.37 -51.05 -44.07
N LEU A 655 -51.52 -51.36 -42.78
CA LEU A 655 -50.84 -52.49 -42.15
C LEU A 655 -51.32 -53.80 -42.80
N SER A 656 -50.39 -54.63 -43.27
CA SER A 656 -50.71 -55.89 -43.92
C SER A 656 -49.76 -57.01 -43.49
N TRP A 657 -50.32 -58.21 -43.34
CA TRP A 657 -49.57 -59.44 -43.10
C TRP A 657 -49.78 -60.42 -44.25
N ALA A 658 -48.69 -60.77 -44.91
CA ALA A 658 -48.62 -61.83 -45.90
C ALA A 658 -47.39 -62.69 -45.57
N SER A 659 -47.60 -63.79 -44.86
CA SER A 659 -46.53 -64.63 -44.29
C SER A 659 -45.39 -64.88 -45.29
N PRO A 660 -44.11 -64.62 -44.93
CA PRO A 660 -43.61 -64.20 -43.61
C PRO A 660 -43.42 -62.68 -43.46
N THR A 661 -44.12 -61.86 -44.24
CA THR A 661 -43.86 -60.41 -44.38
C THR A 661 -44.94 -59.55 -43.71
N PHE A 662 -44.50 -58.63 -42.85
CA PHE A 662 -45.30 -57.56 -42.28
C PHE A 662 -44.95 -56.24 -42.95
N SER A 663 -45.95 -55.53 -43.49
CA SER A 663 -45.75 -54.22 -44.10
C SER A 663 -46.64 -53.15 -43.47
N ALA A 664 -46.15 -51.92 -43.52
CA ALA A 664 -46.89 -50.73 -43.14
C ALA A 664 -46.48 -49.56 -44.04
N ARG A 665 -47.43 -48.65 -44.29
CA ARG A 665 -47.20 -47.42 -45.06
C ARG A 665 -47.05 -46.24 -44.11
N ALA A 666 -46.04 -45.41 -44.32
CA ALA A 666 -45.95 -44.12 -43.66
C ALA A 666 -47.12 -43.23 -44.11
N ALA A 667 -47.77 -42.54 -43.18
CA ALA A 667 -48.86 -41.63 -43.51
C ALA A 667 -48.45 -40.65 -44.63
N ASN A 668 -49.33 -40.48 -45.62
CA ASN A 668 -49.03 -39.62 -46.76
C ASN A 668 -49.31 -38.15 -46.37
N THR A 669 -48.29 -37.44 -45.89
CA THR A 669 -48.41 -36.05 -45.47
C THR A 669 -47.70 -35.10 -46.44
N THR A 670 -48.39 -34.01 -46.81
CA THR A 670 -47.83 -32.90 -47.59
C THR A 670 -47.34 -31.74 -46.71
N ALA A 671 -47.62 -31.79 -45.41
CA ALA A 671 -47.16 -30.79 -44.45
C ALA A 671 -45.63 -30.84 -44.27
N SER A 672 -45.02 -29.67 -44.02
CA SER A 672 -43.58 -29.55 -43.80
C SER A 672 -43.12 -30.07 -42.43
N GLN A 673 -44.04 -30.17 -41.45
CA GLN A 673 -43.83 -30.72 -40.12
C GLN A 673 -44.68 -31.99 -39.90
N GLY A 674 -44.23 -32.88 -39.02
CA GLY A 674 -44.87 -34.18 -38.77
C GLY A 674 -44.62 -35.21 -39.88
N ARG A 675 -43.54 -35.03 -40.67
CA ARG A 675 -43.18 -35.99 -41.74
C ARG A 675 -42.54 -37.22 -41.11
N THR A 676 -43.04 -38.40 -41.49
CA THR A 676 -42.40 -39.66 -41.08
C THR A 676 -41.03 -39.75 -41.73
N ALA A 677 -40.00 -40.03 -40.93
CA ALA A 677 -38.64 -40.31 -41.38
C ALA A 677 -38.25 -41.78 -41.12
N TYR A 678 -38.82 -42.39 -40.08
CA TYR A 678 -38.59 -43.79 -39.74
C TYR A 678 -39.88 -44.50 -39.35
N LEU A 679 -39.96 -45.79 -39.69
CA LEU A 679 -40.96 -46.73 -39.18
C LEU A 679 -40.27 -47.78 -38.31
N THR A 680 -40.64 -47.84 -37.04
CA THR A 680 -40.13 -48.80 -36.06
C THR A 680 -41.11 -49.96 -35.93
N PHE A 681 -40.66 -51.16 -36.29
CA PHE A 681 -41.46 -52.38 -36.26
C PHE A 681 -41.11 -53.23 -35.04
N LYS A 682 -42.13 -53.68 -34.29
CA LYS A 682 -41.95 -54.54 -33.10
C LYS A 682 -42.92 -55.72 -33.09
N ILE A 683 -42.57 -56.79 -32.38
CA ILE A 683 -43.41 -57.97 -32.14
C ILE A 683 -43.56 -58.24 -30.64
N GLY A 684 -44.76 -58.59 -30.19
CA GLY A 684 -45.03 -58.96 -28.80
C GLY A 684 -46.23 -59.88 -28.64
N THR A 685 -46.58 -60.23 -27.39
CA THR A 685 -47.88 -60.84 -27.06
C THR A 685 -49.01 -59.81 -27.19
N THR A 686 -50.25 -60.28 -27.33
CA THR A 686 -51.44 -59.40 -27.39
C THR A 686 -51.69 -58.63 -26.08
N ALA A 687 -51.12 -59.09 -24.96
CA ALA A 687 -51.17 -58.43 -23.66
C ALA A 687 -50.01 -57.44 -23.41
N GLN A 688 -48.98 -57.42 -24.26
CA GLN A 688 -47.83 -56.52 -24.13
C GLN A 688 -48.09 -55.13 -24.71
N THR A 689 -47.53 -54.11 -24.07
CA THR A 689 -47.47 -52.74 -24.60
C THR A 689 -46.35 -52.59 -25.63
N PHE A 690 -46.41 -51.54 -26.46
CA PHE A 690 -45.35 -51.24 -27.45
C PHE A 690 -43.95 -51.10 -26.83
N ALA A 691 -43.86 -50.57 -25.60
CA ALA A 691 -42.59 -50.42 -24.89
C ALA A 691 -41.94 -51.78 -24.57
N ALA A 692 -42.75 -52.77 -24.18
CA ALA A 692 -42.30 -54.12 -23.80
C ALA A 692 -42.11 -55.08 -24.99
N ALA A 693 -42.56 -54.70 -26.19
CA ALA A 693 -42.43 -55.51 -27.40
C ALA A 693 -40.98 -55.52 -27.92
N THR A 694 -40.59 -56.64 -28.51
CA THR A 694 -39.24 -56.86 -29.08
C THR A 694 -39.11 -56.13 -30.41
N LEU A 695 -38.00 -55.39 -30.59
CA LEU A 695 -37.69 -54.70 -31.85
C LEU A 695 -37.41 -55.71 -32.97
N ILE A 696 -38.13 -55.59 -34.09
CA ILE A 696 -37.82 -56.32 -35.32
C ILE A 696 -36.80 -55.53 -36.12
N ASN A 697 -37.15 -54.30 -36.51
CA ASN A 697 -36.27 -53.41 -37.27
C ASN A 697 -36.76 -51.95 -37.20
N LYS A 698 -35.88 -50.99 -37.47
CA LYS A 698 -36.19 -49.57 -37.66
C LYS A 698 -35.74 -49.17 -39.07
N LEU A 699 -36.69 -48.85 -39.94
CA LEU A 699 -36.41 -48.57 -41.36
C LEU A 699 -36.69 -47.09 -41.67
N ALA A 700 -35.80 -46.45 -42.43
CA ALA A 700 -36.06 -45.12 -42.98
C ALA A 700 -37.24 -45.18 -43.96
N ALA A 701 -38.14 -44.21 -43.93
CA ALA A 701 -39.32 -44.12 -44.77
C ALA A 701 -39.65 -42.66 -45.08
N ALA A 702 -40.02 -42.36 -46.32
CA ALA A 702 -40.62 -41.08 -46.70
C ALA A 702 -42.15 -41.12 -46.55
N PRO A 703 -42.85 -39.98 -46.48
CA PRO A 703 -44.32 -39.96 -46.50
C PRO A 703 -44.88 -40.73 -47.70
N GLY A 704 -45.79 -41.67 -47.45
CA GLY A 704 -46.36 -42.55 -48.48
C GLY A 704 -45.56 -43.82 -48.81
N ASP A 705 -44.32 -43.96 -48.33
CA ASP A 705 -43.51 -45.17 -48.53
C ASP A 705 -44.13 -46.36 -47.79
N VAL A 706 -44.14 -47.52 -48.46
CA VAL A 706 -44.43 -48.82 -47.83
C VAL A 706 -43.12 -49.48 -47.44
N ARG A 707 -42.98 -49.83 -46.15
CA ARG A 707 -41.85 -50.60 -45.65
C ARG A 707 -42.31 -51.97 -45.16
N TYR A 708 -41.43 -52.95 -45.28
CA TYR A 708 -41.71 -54.33 -44.94
C TYR A 708 -40.58 -54.92 -44.10
N VAL A 709 -40.95 -55.80 -43.18
CA VAL A 709 -40.04 -56.57 -42.32
C VAL A 709 -40.51 -58.02 -42.25
N GLN A 710 -39.59 -58.93 -41.93
CA GLN A 710 -39.90 -60.34 -41.73
C GLN A 710 -39.69 -60.69 -40.25
N PRO A 711 -40.76 -60.70 -39.42
CA PRO A 711 -40.64 -61.16 -38.04
C PRO A 711 -40.32 -62.66 -38.00
N THR A 712 -39.49 -63.07 -37.05
CA THR A 712 -39.20 -64.48 -36.81
C THR A 712 -40.50 -65.23 -36.46
N PRO A 713 -40.85 -66.33 -37.16
CA PRO A 713 -42.07 -67.07 -36.90
C PRO A 713 -42.10 -67.65 -35.48
N VAL A 714 -43.26 -67.60 -34.84
CA VAL A 714 -43.51 -68.27 -33.55
C VAL A 714 -44.65 -69.27 -33.76
N ALA A 715 -44.34 -70.57 -33.76
CA ALA A 715 -45.30 -71.62 -34.08
C ALA A 715 -46.59 -71.52 -33.26
N ALA A 716 -47.73 -71.54 -33.95
CA ALA A 716 -49.08 -71.62 -33.38
C ALA A 716 -49.44 -70.57 -32.30
N ALA A 717 -48.89 -69.36 -32.38
CA ALA A 717 -49.18 -68.28 -31.43
C ALA A 717 -49.70 -67.01 -32.11
N THR A 718 -50.74 -66.40 -31.53
CA THR A 718 -51.17 -65.05 -31.90
C THR A 718 -50.21 -64.03 -31.30
N ARG A 719 -49.60 -63.21 -32.16
CA ARG A 719 -48.68 -62.13 -31.79
C ARG A 719 -49.21 -60.80 -32.31
N ARG A 720 -48.90 -59.74 -31.58
CA ARG A 720 -49.19 -58.37 -31.99
C ARG A 720 -47.98 -57.77 -32.68
N LEU A 721 -48.14 -57.43 -33.95
CA LEU A 721 -47.16 -56.71 -34.75
C LEU A 721 -47.45 -55.23 -34.67
N TRP A 722 -46.49 -54.44 -34.19
CA TRP A 722 -46.61 -53.02 -34.02
C TRP A 722 -45.78 -52.27 -35.05
N VAL A 723 -46.25 -51.08 -35.42
CA VAL A 723 -45.47 -50.08 -36.15
C VAL A 723 -45.64 -48.72 -35.48
N GLN A 724 -44.54 -48.00 -35.31
CA GLN A 724 -44.54 -46.62 -34.82
C GLN A 724 -43.79 -45.71 -35.80
N PRO A 725 -44.43 -44.65 -36.31
CA PRO A 725 -43.76 -43.64 -37.11
C PRO A 725 -42.98 -42.66 -36.21
N GLU A 726 -41.84 -42.20 -36.69
CA GLU A 726 -40.95 -41.26 -36.01
C GLU A 726 -40.48 -40.20 -37.03
N ASN A 727 -40.46 -38.93 -36.64
CA ASN A 727 -39.99 -37.85 -37.51
C ASN A 727 -38.45 -37.75 -37.52
N GLY A 728 -37.90 -36.87 -38.38
CA GLY A 728 -36.45 -36.66 -38.48
C GLY A 728 -35.80 -36.06 -37.22
N SER A 729 -36.61 -35.60 -36.26
CA SER A 729 -36.20 -35.04 -34.97
C SER A 729 -36.36 -36.01 -33.79
N GLY A 730 -36.75 -37.27 -34.05
CA GLY A 730 -36.92 -38.29 -33.02
C GLY A 730 -38.24 -38.22 -32.24
N VAL A 731 -39.18 -37.36 -32.65
CA VAL A 731 -40.53 -37.31 -32.06
C VAL A 731 -41.36 -38.46 -32.63
N VAL A 732 -41.91 -39.27 -31.73
CA VAL A 732 -42.68 -40.46 -32.08
C VAL A 732 -44.16 -40.13 -32.25
N GLY A 733 -44.77 -40.74 -33.27
CA GLY A 733 -46.20 -40.68 -33.53
C GLY A 733 -46.99 -41.80 -32.84
N PRO A 734 -48.32 -41.81 -33.00
CA PRO A 734 -49.18 -42.87 -32.48
C PRO A 734 -48.81 -44.24 -33.07
N THR A 735 -48.86 -45.28 -32.24
CA THR A 735 -48.58 -46.65 -32.64
C THR A 735 -49.79 -47.30 -33.30
N ALA A 736 -49.59 -48.02 -34.41
CA ALA A 736 -50.60 -48.92 -34.98
C ALA A 736 -50.19 -50.38 -34.76
N PHE A 737 -51.16 -51.29 -34.76
CA PHE A 737 -50.89 -52.71 -34.61
C PHE A 737 -51.81 -53.60 -35.45
N LEU A 738 -51.35 -54.82 -35.70
CA LEU A 738 -52.10 -55.91 -36.30
C LEU A 738 -51.86 -57.19 -35.50
N ASP A 739 -52.92 -57.87 -35.09
CA ASP A 739 -52.82 -59.18 -34.44
C ASP A 739 -52.82 -60.29 -35.49
N VAL A 740 -51.81 -61.14 -35.44
CA VAL A 740 -51.58 -62.18 -36.44
C VAL A 740 -51.30 -63.51 -35.75
N THR A 741 -52.00 -64.56 -36.19
CA THR A 741 -51.70 -65.94 -35.79
C THR A 741 -50.70 -66.54 -36.77
N PHE A 742 -49.51 -66.87 -36.28
CA PHE A 742 -48.49 -67.52 -37.08
C PHE A 742 -48.90 -68.99 -37.34
N PRO A 743 -48.70 -69.51 -38.57
CA PRO A 743 -49.00 -70.90 -38.90
C PRO A 743 -48.17 -71.91 -38.09
#